data_AF-A0A1X1VDY0-F1
#
_entry.id   AF-A0A1X1VDY0-F1
#
_cell.length_a   1.000
_cell.length_b   1.000
_cell.length_c   1.000
_cell.angle_alpha   90.00
_cell.angle_beta   90.00
_cell.angle_gamma   90.00
#
_symmetry.space_group_name_H-M   'P 1'
#
loop_
_entity.id
_entity.type
_entity.pdbx_description
1 polymer ?
#
loop_
_entity_poly.entity_id
_entity_poly.type
_entity_poly.pdbx_seq_one_letter_code
_entity_poly.pdbx_strand_id
1 'polypeptide(L)'
;MSSFVIASPGFLAAAAADLAGLEQAVEAANAAAAGSTTQLLAAAGDEVSAAIARLFGIYGHEYQALSSQAATFHAQFVQALNAGARAYAAVEAANASRLQTLGQDTLVAINARTEALLGRPMIGNGADGTAAHPDGAAGGLLYGNGGNGYSQAGAGTSAGNGGAAGLIGTGGAGGNGGTGGLGGAGGRGGWLYGSGGAGGNAGAGGIAGNGGAAGLIGSGGAGGIGAAGGHGGDGGNGGWLYGAGGAGGYGGDSGNAGNGGTAGLIGSGGAGGVGGDNGGNGGNGGRGGWLHGSGGDGGAARFAGTGGDGGSGGLLHGDGGAGGNGGAAAMAGGDGGTGGAGGNGALLFGSGGAGGAGGSGATGAQGAATVIPGGNSGLLLGNAGNGGVGGNGGLLFGAGGAGGQGGVGGAGGVGGVGGAGWNAVGAGVTGGDGGDSGAGGQGGMGGAGGAGGRGSALFGGTGATGNGGAGGAGGNPGAPGDGGMGGAGDAGTPNGGTGGNGGDPGLVGIGGIGGAGAVPGATGAAGTITPGNGGNGGLGGAGYTQTVSGNGGTGGNGGIGGLYGNGGGGGHGGDGAGNGNGGGGGVGGNSGAMAGAGGNGGDGGNGAGTGNGGNGGSGGISDHNPISTANATGGVGGQGGTGVTGGDGGTGGGAFIRNPAATATATGGQGGAGGSGSTQSGNGGNGGFAYTKGTGAITAGTGGDGGNGGSFRGGNGGNGGSLEIDTSASTFVPVGATGGNGGSGFNGGSGGVGGTVQIDGTTSAQNATGGQGGMGGVGTGITGIGGSGGQGGLGITYGHGNAFGGAPGAGNTGGLGGGGNGGSGGNAENWGTGNATGSAGANGVDGGNIGGSGGVGGVAAIHNTASTGTVTAGMGGNGGNGSIQGGNGGTGGFAFTDGKGPITAGAGGNGGTGGTFRGGNGGNGGSLVIGSASTSTFAPVGATGGNGGNGFNGGNAGGGGSVEIGIASSTLNVVGGTGGVAGNATDVNGNGGGGGAGGTAITYGSGSATGGVATAGGIGGANGAGGNGGSGGNAENRGTGDAFGSAGVDGTAGGASGGAGGNGGSAYVTNPASPGNATAGDAGNGGDGGTGGAGGLGGFASNTGTGFAKAGNGGNGGDSSAAFTDGGGGGNGGDAHAVSGTPTPGTGGSGGGPGPGGNPGSPGSNGNIV
;
A
#
# COMPACT_ATOMS: atom_id res chain seq x y z
N MET A 1 -11.29 64.89 77.96
CA MET A 1 -11.06 63.61 77.27
C MET A 1 -12.41 62.98 76.97
N SER A 2 -12.96 63.28 75.80
CA SER A 2 -14.09 62.56 75.21
C SER A 2 -13.50 61.43 74.37
N SER A 3 -13.79 60.18 74.72
CA SER A 3 -13.34 59.02 73.95
C SER A 3 -13.92 59.09 72.54
N PHE A 4 -13.05 59.14 71.52
CA PHE A 4 -13.48 59.04 70.13
C PHE A 4 -13.92 57.60 69.87
N VAL A 5 -15.22 57.41 69.64
CA VAL A 5 -15.75 56.17 69.07
C VAL A 5 -15.68 56.33 67.56
N ILE A 6 -14.90 55.48 66.90
CA ILE A 6 -14.82 55.40 65.43
C ILE A 6 -15.76 54.29 64.99
N ALA A 7 -16.83 54.62 64.27
CA ALA A 7 -17.74 53.67 63.65
C ALA A 7 -17.77 53.91 62.14
N SER A 8 -17.62 52.86 61.31
CA SER A 8 -17.73 52.96 59.85
C SER A 8 -19.15 52.59 59.40
N PRO A 9 -19.97 53.55 58.93
CA PRO A 9 -21.36 53.27 58.56
C PRO A 9 -21.49 52.30 57.38
N GLY A 10 -20.51 52.31 56.47
CA GLY A 10 -20.47 51.40 55.30
C GLY A 10 -20.26 49.94 55.71
N PHE A 11 -19.36 49.68 56.65
CA PHE A 11 -19.18 48.31 57.17
C PHE A 11 -20.38 47.85 58.00
N LEU A 12 -21.07 48.74 58.71
CA LEU A 12 -22.28 48.40 59.47
C LEU A 12 -23.50 48.12 58.57
N ALA A 13 -23.65 48.86 57.46
CA ALA A 13 -24.69 48.63 56.47
C ALA A 13 -24.45 47.36 55.64
N ALA A 14 -23.20 47.11 55.24
CA ALA A 14 -22.80 45.86 54.58
C ALA A 14 -23.02 44.67 55.52
N ALA A 15 -22.57 44.76 56.78
CA ALA A 15 -22.81 43.74 57.79
C ALA A 15 -24.31 43.50 58.04
N ALA A 16 -25.15 44.53 58.05
CA ALA A 16 -26.61 44.36 58.17
C ALA A 16 -27.25 43.70 56.93
N ALA A 17 -26.73 43.97 55.74
CA ALA A 17 -27.19 43.34 54.49
C ALA A 17 -26.72 41.88 54.38
N ASP A 18 -25.47 41.60 54.75
CA ASP A 18 -24.92 40.24 54.84
C ASP A 18 -25.68 39.42 55.90
N LEU A 19 -26.01 40.04 57.03
CA LEU A 19 -26.76 39.40 58.10
C LEU A 19 -28.23 39.12 57.70
N ALA A 20 -28.84 39.97 56.89
CA ALA A 20 -30.14 39.72 56.25
C ALA A 20 -30.07 38.64 55.16
N GLY A 21 -28.98 38.60 54.39
CA GLY A 21 -28.73 37.55 53.38
C GLY A 21 -28.50 36.18 54.03
N LEU A 22 -27.77 36.13 55.14
CA LEU A 22 -27.60 34.93 55.96
C LEU A 22 -28.93 34.47 56.55
N GLU A 23 -29.80 35.37 56.99
CA GLU A 23 -31.17 35.04 57.44
C GLU A 23 -31.98 34.38 56.31
N GLN A 24 -32.01 34.99 55.12
CA GLN A 24 -32.73 34.41 53.97
C GLN A 24 -32.17 33.04 53.57
N ALA A 25 -30.86 32.85 53.63
CA ALA A 25 -30.23 31.57 53.36
C ALA A 25 -30.57 30.51 54.43
N VAL A 26 -30.60 30.90 55.71
CA VAL A 26 -30.94 30.02 56.84
C VAL A 26 -32.43 29.69 56.84
N GLU A 27 -33.32 30.64 56.54
CA GLU A 27 -34.76 30.40 56.39
C GLU A 27 -35.05 29.48 55.20
N ALA A 28 -34.41 29.70 54.05
CA ALA A 28 -34.54 28.82 52.89
C ALA A 28 -34.03 27.40 53.17
N ALA A 29 -32.91 27.26 53.89
CA ALA A 29 -32.38 25.96 54.31
C ALA A 29 -33.28 25.26 55.34
N ASN A 30 -33.81 25.99 56.34
CA ASN A 30 -34.73 25.44 57.35
C ASN A 30 -36.10 25.06 56.74
N ALA A 31 -36.57 25.79 55.72
CA ALA A 31 -37.77 25.44 54.96
C ALA A 31 -37.56 24.18 54.10
N ALA A 32 -36.40 24.05 53.43
CA ALA A 32 -36.07 22.86 52.65
C ALA A 32 -35.94 21.59 53.51
N ALA A 33 -35.42 21.73 54.74
CA ALA A 33 -35.29 20.63 55.70
C ALA A 33 -36.59 20.31 56.48
N ALA A 34 -37.64 21.13 56.37
CA ALA A 34 -38.85 20.98 57.16
C ALA A 34 -39.59 19.65 56.87
N GLY A 35 -39.68 19.27 55.60
CA GLY A 35 -40.40 18.04 55.20
C GLY A 35 -39.76 16.77 55.76
N SER A 36 -38.44 16.64 55.65
CA SER A 36 -37.69 15.44 56.08
C SER A 36 -37.55 15.31 57.60
N THR A 37 -37.67 16.41 58.35
CA THR A 37 -37.51 16.43 59.82
C THR A 37 -38.83 16.41 60.59
N THR A 38 -39.93 16.85 59.99
CA THR A 38 -41.26 16.84 60.63
C THR A 38 -42.15 15.66 60.19
N GLN A 39 -41.89 15.07 59.02
CA GLN A 39 -42.67 13.98 58.44
C GLN A 39 -41.87 12.68 58.34
N LEU A 40 -41.08 12.36 59.37
CA LEU A 40 -40.31 11.11 59.41
C LEU A 40 -41.28 9.92 59.51
N LEU A 41 -41.27 9.02 58.52
CA LEU A 41 -42.05 7.78 58.60
C LEU A 41 -41.37 6.76 59.52
N ALA A 42 -42.16 5.95 60.22
CA ALA A 42 -41.65 4.85 61.03
C ALA A 42 -40.89 3.84 60.16
N ALA A 43 -39.69 3.44 60.57
CA ALA A 43 -38.84 2.51 59.82
C ALA A 43 -39.44 1.08 59.72
N ALA A 44 -40.34 0.73 60.63
CA ALA A 44 -41.13 -0.50 60.63
C ALA A 44 -42.50 -0.25 61.30
N GLY A 45 -43.46 -1.17 61.09
CA GLY A 45 -44.85 -1.03 61.58
C GLY A 45 -45.06 -1.30 63.08
N ASP A 46 -43.99 -1.31 63.88
CA ASP A 46 -44.06 -1.53 65.33
C ASP A 46 -44.25 -0.20 66.09
N GLU A 47 -44.79 -0.29 67.31
CA GLU A 47 -45.12 0.88 68.11
C GLU A 47 -43.87 1.66 68.58
N VAL A 48 -42.70 1.02 68.68
CA VAL A 48 -41.44 1.68 69.07
C VAL A 48 -40.93 2.54 67.93
N SER A 49 -40.92 2.02 66.70
CA SER A 49 -40.59 2.79 65.49
C SER A 49 -41.56 3.94 65.26
N ALA A 50 -42.86 3.75 65.51
CA ALA A 50 -43.87 4.81 65.40
C ALA A 50 -43.70 5.89 66.51
N ALA A 51 -43.37 5.49 67.73
CA ALA A 51 -43.12 6.42 68.84
C ALA A 51 -41.82 7.23 68.63
N ILE A 52 -40.76 6.60 68.12
CA ILE A 52 -39.49 7.25 67.78
C ILE A 52 -39.70 8.24 66.62
N ALA A 53 -40.40 7.84 65.55
CA ALA A 53 -40.73 8.73 64.44
C ALA A 53 -41.58 9.94 64.88
N ARG A 54 -42.54 9.72 65.78
CA ARG A 54 -43.36 10.78 66.36
C ARG A 54 -42.55 11.72 67.27
N LEU A 55 -41.62 11.18 68.05
CA LEU A 55 -40.72 11.96 68.91
C LEU A 55 -39.82 12.87 68.05
N PHE A 56 -39.23 12.33 66.98
CA PHE A 56 -38.44 13.14 66.04
C PHE A 56 -39.29 14.17 65.31
N GLY A 57 -40.53 13.84 64.92
CA GLY A 57 -41.47 14.80 64.33
C GLY A 57 -41.84 15.95 65.27
N ILE A 58 -42.01 15.69 66.57
CA ILE A 58 -42.25 16.72 67.60
C ILE A 58 -41.02 17.63 67.74
N TYR A 59 -39.82 17.07 67.86
CA TYR A 59 -38.59 17.87 67.90
C TYR A 59 -38.38 18.68 66.62
N GLY A 60 -38.74 18.14 65.46
CA GLY A 60 -38.75 18.85 64.19
C GLY A 60 -39.69 20.06 64.20
N HIS A 61 -40.91 19.92 64.74
CA HIS A 61 -41.85 21.04 64.85
C HIS A 61 -41.43 22.10 65.88
N GLU A 62 -40.85 21.70 67.02
CA GLU A 62 -40.30 22.62 68.03
C GLU A 62 -39.11 23.41 67.48
N TYR A 63 -38.23 22.76 66.72
CA TYR A 63 -37.12 23.42 66.02
C TYR A 63 -37.64 24.45 65.01
N GLN A 64 -38.69 24.13 64.25
CA GLN A 64 -39.30 25.07 63.30
C GLN A 64 -39.94 26.29 64.01
N ALA A 65 -40.59 26.09 65.15
CA ALA A 65 -41.15 27.18 65.95
C ALA A 65 -40.05 28.09 66.55
N LEU A 66 -38.98 27.49 67.07
CA LEU A 66 -37.83 28.23 67.59
C LEU A 66 -37.11 29.00 66.48
N SER A 67 -36.98 28.40 65.29
CA SER A 67 -36.41 29.06 64.11
C SER A 67 -37.21 30.30 63.71
N SER A 68 -38.55 30.28 63.76
CA SER A 68 -39.36 31.47 63.45
C SER A 68 -39.21 32.59 64.50
N GLN A 69 -39.00 32.21 65.76
CA GLN A 69 -38.80 33.18 66.84
C GLN A 69 -37.41 33.81 66.74
N ALA A 70 -36.39 33.02 66.37
CA ALA A 70 -35.05 33.48 66.08
C ALA A 70 -35.02 34.44 64.87
N ALA A 71 -35.75 34.11 63.78
CA ALA A 71 -35.90 35.00 62.63
C ALA A 71 -36.52 36.35 63.03
N THR A 72 -37.58 36.34 63.84
CA THR A 72 -38.19 37.61 64.31
C THR A 72 -37.23 38.47 65.12
N PHE A 73 -36.45 37.86 66.02
CA PHE A 73 -35.42 38.59 66.79
C PHE A 73 -34.31 39.11 65.88
N HIS A 74 -33.86 38.29 64.94
CA HIS A 74 -32.81 38.63 64.00
C HIS A 74 -33.23 39.78 63.07
N ALA A 75 -34.47 39.75 62.56
CA ALA A 75 -35.05 40.86 61.80
C ALA A 75 -35.08 42.16 62.62
N GLN A 76 -35.46 42.10 63.90
CA GLN A 76 -35.42 43.26 64.80
C GLN A 76 -33.99 43.76 65.06
N PHE A 77 -33.03 42.84 65.19
CA PHE A 77 -31.61 43.15 65.35
C PHE A 77 -31.03 43.81 64.10
N VAL A 78 -31.29 43.26 62.92
CA VAL A 78 -30.91 43.83 61.61
C VAL A 78 -31.59 45.20 61.41
N GLN A 79 -32.84 45.36 61.84
CA GLN A 79 -33.55 46.64 61.76
C GLN A 79 -32.96 47.68 62.72
N ALA A 80 -32.60 47.30 63.94
CA ALA A 80 -31.92 48.17 64.90
C ALA A 80 -30.49 48.52 64.45
N LEU A 81 -29.76 47.57 63.85
CA LEU A 81 -28.43 47.78 63.26
C LEU A 81 -28.50 48.71 62.05
N ASN A 82 -29.49 48.53 61.17
CA ASN A 82 -29.76 49.46 60.07
C ASN A 82 -30.18 50.85 60.57
N ALA A 83 -30.97 50.95 61.64
CA ALA A 83 -31.34 52.23 62.23
C ALA A 83 -30.12 52.93 62.87
N GLY A 84 -29.25 52.19 63.55
CA GLY A 84 -27.98 52.69 64.10
C GLY A 84 -26.99 53.11 63.01
N ALA A 85 -26.84 52.30 61.95
CA ALA A 85 -26.05 52.63 60.77
C ALA A 85 -26.57 53.89 60.07
N ARG A 86 -27.90 54.05 59.96
CA ARG A 86 -28.53 55.27 59.41
C ARG A 86 -28.36 56.48 60.32
N ALA A 87 -28.40 56.32 61.64
CA ALA A 87 -28.16 57.42 62.58
C ALA A 87 -26.70 57.90 62.54
N TYR A 88 -25.73 56.98 62.54
CA TYR A 88 -24.31 57.31 62.37
C TYR A 88 -24.00 57.82 60.95
N ALA A 89 -24.59 57.24 59.90
CA ALA A 89 -24.47 57.74 58.53
C ALA A 89 -25.12 59.12 58.36
N ALA A 90 -26.20 59.44 59.07
CA ALA A 90 -26.82 60.76 59.04
C ALA A 90 -25.97 61.80 59.76
N VAL A 91 -25.26 61.42 60.83
CA VAL A 91 -24.31 62.30 61.52
C VAL A 91 -23.02 62.47 60.71
N GLU A 92 -22.47 61.42 60.12
CA GLU A 92 -21.36 61.49 59.15
C GLU A 92 -21.77 62.26 57.90
N ALA A 93 -22.97 62.07 57.36
CA ALA A 93 -23.47 62.85 56.23
C ALA A 93 -23.69 64.32 56.62
N ALA A 94 -24.13 64.63 57.84
CA ALA A 94 -24.27 66.01 58.34
C ALA A 94 -22.92 66.67 58.65
N ASN A 95 -21.92 65.91 59.10
CA ASN A 95 -20.55 66.41 59.34
C ASN A 95 -19.76 66.52 58.03
N ALA A 96 -19.89 65.55 57.13
CA ALA A 96 -19.34 65.58 55.78
C ALA A 96 -20.00 66.69 54.96
N SER A 97 -21.33 66.84 54.97
CA SER A 97 -21.97 67.97 54.30
C SER A 97 -21.61 69.31 54.92
N ARG A 98 -21.40 69.45 56.24
CA ARG A 98 -20.86 70.70 56.81
C ARG A 98 -19.41 70.96 56.43
N LEU A 99 -18.55 69.94 56.37
CA LEU A 99 -17.15 70.09 55.97
C LEU A 99 -17.01 70.29 54.45
N GLN A 100 -17.92 69.71 53.67
CA GLN A 100 -18.04 69.81 52.22
C GLN A 100 -18.73 71.12 51.83
N THR A 101 -19.71 71.63 52.57
CA THR A 101 -20.25 72.99 52.42
C THR A 101 -19.23 74.04 52.86
N LEU A 102 -18.46 73.82 53.93
CA LEU A 102 -17.37 74.74 54.31
C LEU A 102 -16.24 74.74 53.26
N GLY A 103 -15.88 73.56 52.72
CA GLY A 103 -14.93 73.41 51.62
C GLY A 103 -15.45 73.97 50.30
N GLN A 104 -16.74 73.78 50.00
CA GLN A 104 -17.38 74.29 48.79
C GLN A 104 -17.61 75.80 48.87
N ASP A 105 -17.96 76.37 50.03
CA ASP A 105 -18.16 77.81 50.21
C ASP A 105 -16.83 78.57 50.17
N THR A 106 -15.75 77.98 50.70
CA THR A 106 -14.40 78.55 50.56
C THR A 106 -13.87 78.42 49.15
N LEU A 107 -14.08 77.28 48.48
CA LEU A 107 -13.74 77.13 47.06
C LEU A 107 -14.61 78.04 46.17
N VAL A 108 -15.91 78.19 46.44
CA VAL A 108 -16.82 79.12 45.76
C VAL A 108 -16.36 80.56 45.99
N ALA A 109 -15.94 80.94 47.20
CA ALA A 109 -15.41 82.29 47.47
C ALA A 109 -14.08 82.55 46.75
N ILE A 110 -13.18 81.56 46.71
CA ILE A 110 -11.89 81.63 46.01
C ILE A 110 -12.10 81.65 44.48
N ASN A 111 -13.06 80.88 43.98
CA ASN A 111 -13.32 80.73 42.56
C ASN A 111 -14.27 81.81 42.01
N ALA A 112 -15.16 82.40 42.81
CA ALA A 112 -16.23 83.29 42.34
C ALA A 112 -15.71 84.47 41.51
N ARG A 113 -14.57 85.06 41.90
CA ARG A 113 -13.97 86.17 41.15
C ARG A 113 -13.39 85.71 39.81
N THR A 114 -12.75 84.55 39.78
CA THR A 114 -12.11 84.00 38.58
C THR A 114 -13.14 83.42 37.61
N GLU A 115 -14.20 82.78 38.13
CA GLU A 115 -15.38 82.34 37.38
C GLU A 115 -16.11 83.52 36.73
N ALA A 116 -16.29 84.62 37.46
CA ALA A 116 -16.94 85.82 36.90
C ALA A 116 -16.09 86.56 35.85
N LEU A 117 -14.75 86.56 35.98
CA LEU A 117 -13.87 87.32 35.07
C LEU A 117 -13.41 86.50 33.85
N LEU A 118 -13.14 85.22 34.05
CA LEU A 118 -12.48 84.34 33.07
C LEU A 118 -13.34 83.12 32.71
N GLY A 119 -14.54 82.98 33.30
CA GLY A 119 -15.46 81.87 33.04
C GLY A 119 -14.94 80.50 33.52
N ARG A 120 -13.96 80.49 34.43
CA ARG A 120 -13.27 79.28 34.91
C ARG A 120 -12.84 79.39 36.37
N PRO A 121 -12.77 78.28 37.13
CA PRO A 121 -12.39 78.32 38.53
C PRO A 121 -10.88 78.53 38.69
N MET A 122 -10.43 78.99 39.86
CA MET A 122 -9.00 79.07 40.18
C MET A 122 -8.45 77.70 40.63
N ILE A 123 -9.21 76.98 41.46
CA ILE A 123 -8.93 75.63 41.96
C ILE A 123 -10.19 74.78 41.85
N GLY A 124 -10.14 73.64 41.16
CA GLY A 124 -11.26 72.72 41.00
C GLY A 124 -11.21 71.97 39.67
N ASN A 125 -11.78 70.78 39.62
CA ASN A 125 -11.86 70.03 38.36
C ASN A 125 -12.90 70.66 37.43
N GLY A 126 -12.70 70.49 36.13
CA GLY A 126 -13.68 70.84 35.12
C GLY A 126 -14.90 69.93 35.22
N ALA A 127 -16.09 70.48 34.96
CA ALA A 127 -17.30 69.68 34.90
C ALA A 127 -17.25 68.73 33.70
N ASP A 128 -17.69 67.48 33.91
CA ASP A 128 -17.85 66.52 32.83
C ASP A 128 -18.94 67.00 31.85
N GLY A 129 -18.73 66.71 30.58
CA GLY A 129 -19.66 67.01 29.52
C GLY A 129 -21.00 66.30 29.74
N THR A 130 -22.06 66.88 29.19
CA THR A 130 -23.42 66.35 29.25
C THR A 130 -24.00 66.19 27.85
N ALA A 131 -25.10 65.46 27.69
CA ALA A 131 -25.73 65.30 26.38
C ALA A 131 -26.03 66.63 25.64
N ALA A 132 -26.32 67.71 26.38
CA ALA A 132 -26.59 69.04 25.82
C ALA A 132 -25.32 69.87 25.55
N HIS A 133 -24.26 69.65 26.32
CA HIS A 133 -22.96 70.29 26.17
C HIS A 133 -21.89 69.20 26.21
N PRO A 134 -21.63 68.53 25.07
CA PRO A 134 -20.88 67.28 25.07
C PRO A 134 -19.44 67.43 25.55
N ASP A 135 -18.77 68.55 25.26
CA ASP A 135 -17.39 68.78 25.66
C ASP A 135 -17.25 68.94 27.19
N GLY A 136 -16.23 68.32 27.76
CA GLY A 136 -15.85 68.53 29.15
C GLY A 136 -15.31 69.94 29.36
N ALA A 137 -15.73 70.58 30.46
CA ALA A 137 -15.23 71.90 30.80
C ALA A 137 -13.76 71.85 31.24
N ALA A 138 -13.05 72.94 31.04
CA ALA A 138 -11.66 73.02 31.44
C ALA A 138 -11.51 73.12 32.97
N GLY A 139 -10.48 72.48 33.53
CA GLY A 139 -10.15 72.53 34.95
C GLY A 139 -9.72 73.92 35.42
N GLY A 140 -9.62 74.11 36.73
CA GLY A 140 -9.26 75.38 37.35
C GLY A 140 -7.85 75.85 36.97
N LEU A 141 -7.62 77.16 36.93
CA LEU A 141 -6.39 77.76 36.39
C LEU A 141 -5.11 77.30 37.10
N LEU A 142 -5.13 77.03 38.41
CA LEU A 142 -3.95 76.62 39.18
C LEU A 142 -3.89 75.11 39.46
N TYR A 143 -4.97 74.53 39.98
CA TYR A 143 -5.05 73.11 40.31
C TYR A 143 -6.41 72.56 39.92
N GLY A 144 -6.44 71.55 39.05
CA GLY A 144 -7.68 70.95 38.61
C GLY A 144 -7.51 70.13 37.33
N ASN A 145 -8.09 68.93 37.34
CA ASN A 145 -8.18 68.10 36.17
C ASN A 145 -9.25 68.66 35.21
N GLY A 146 -9.10 68.44 33.91
CA GLY A 146 -10.17 68.73 32.97
C GLY A 146 -11.34 67.75 33.11
N GLY A 147 -12.56 68.20 32.81
CA GLY A 147 -13.74 67.33 32.81
C GLY A 147 -13.71 66.35 31.64
N ASN A 148 -14.28 65.17 31.82
CA ASN A 148 -14.40 64.18 30.76
C ASN A 148 -15.45 64.61 29.73
N GLY A 149 -15.23 64.28 28.45
CA GLY A 149 -16.22 64.46 27.40
C GLY A 149 -17.39 63.48 27.51
N TYR A 150 -18.57 63.91 27.10
CA TYR A 150 -19.78 63.08 27.09
C TYR A 150 -19.71 62.01 26.00
N SER A 151 -20.02 60.76 26.35
CA SER A 151 -20.14 59.66 25.39
C SER A 151 -21.54 59.61 24.81
N GLN A 152 -21.64 59.65 23.48
CA GLN A 152 -22.91 59.69 22.76
C GLN A 152 -23.42 58.28 22.44
N ALA A 153 -24.74 58.08 22.54
CA ALA A 153 -25.39 56.82 22.18
C ALA A 153 -26.20 56.88 20.86
N GLY A 154 -26.38 58.08 20.28
CA GLY A 154 -27.18 58.30 19.08
C GLY A 154 -26.41 58.12 17.77
N ALA A 155 -27.06 57.59 16.73
CA ALA A 155 -26.45 57.41 15.42
C ALA A 155 -26.04 58.76 14.78
N GLY A 156 -24.83 58.80 14.21
CA GLY A 156 -24.21 59.95 13.52
C GLY A 156 -23.68 61.04 14.44
N THR A 157 -23.75 60.87 15.77
CA THR A 157 -23.40 61.94 16.72
C THR A 157 -21.97 61.82 17.25
N SER A 158 -21.16 62.85 17.01
CA SER A 158 -19.80 62.97 17.54
C SER A 158 -19.81 63.19 19.05
N ALA A 159 -18.88 62.56 19.73
CA ALA A 159 -18.71 62.69 21.16
C ALA A 159 -18.06 64.01 21.57
N GLY A 160 -18.17 64.32 22.86
CA GLY A 160 -17.51 65.48 23.44
C GLY A 160 -16.01 65.27 23.63
N ASN A 161 -15.23 66.31 23.41
CA ASN A 161 -13.82 66.36 23.76
C ASN A 161 -13.64 66.45 25.28
N GLY A 162 -12.53 65.93 25.79
CA GLY A 162 -12.11 66.13 27.17
C GLY A 162 -11.64 67.56 27.41
N GLY A 163 -11.95 68.11 28.58
CA GLY A 163 -11.52 69.43 29.00
C GLY A 163 -10.01 69.50 29.27
N ALA A 164 -9.39 70.64 29.00
CA ALA A 164 -7.99 70.87 29.37
C ALA A 164 -7.84 71.14 30.87
N ALA A 165 -6.74 70.67 31.47
CA ALA A 165 -6.34 71.06 32.82
C ALA A 165 -5.75 72.49 32.86
N GLY A 166 -5.54 73.04 34.06
CA GLY A 166 -4.90 74.34 34.28
C GLY A 166 -3.38 74.28 34.36
N LEU A 167 -2.79 74.85 35.41
CA LEU A 167 -1.34 74.79 35.65
C LEU A 167 -0.89 73.41 36.12
N ILE A 168 -1.61 72.82 37.09
CA ILE A 168 -1.39 71.47 37.61
C ILE A 168 -2.69 70.66 37.48
N GLY A 169 -2.64 69.48 36.86
CA GLY A 169 -3.79 68.59 36.70
C GLY A 169 -3.74 67.78 35.41
N THR A 170 -4.48 66.69 35.34
CA THR A 170 -4.56 65.84 34.15
C THR A 170 -5.70 66.29 33.23
N GLY A 171 -5.49 66.21 31.92
CA GLY A 171 -6.55 66.48 30.96
C GLY A 171 -7.69 65.46 31.07
N GLY A 172 -8.92 65.88 30.82
CA GLY A 172 -10.08 64.98 30.83
C GLY A 172 -10.06 64.00 29.66
N ALA A 173 -10.64 62.82 29.82
CA ALA A 173 -10.78 61.87 28.72
C ALA A 173 -11.81 62.37 27.69
N GLY A 174 -11.60 62.09 26.41
CA GLY A 174 -12.63 62.29 25.39
C GLY A 174 -13.76 61.27 25.50
N GLY A 175 -14.97 61.66 25.11
CA GLY A 175 -16.14 60.78 25.11
C GLY A 175 -16.14 59.81 23.92
N ASN A 176 -16.87 58.70 24.03
CA ASN A 176 -17.03 57.73 22.95
C ASN A 176 -18.13 58.17 21.96
N GLY A 177 -17.89 58.02 20.66
CA GLY A 177 -18.86 58.35 19.60
C GLY A 177 -20.04 57.38 19.52
N GLY A 178 -21.22 57.86 19.14
CA GLY A 178 -22.35 57.00 18.78
C GLY A 178 -22.11 56.35 17.40
N THR A 179 -22.94 55.39 16.98
CA THR A 179 -22.75 54.68 15.68
C THR A 179 -22.61 55.67 14.52
N GLY A 180 -21.49 55.66 13.78
CA GLY A 180 -21.17 56.61 12.70
C GLY A 180 -20.59 57.96 13.15
N GLY A 181 -20.46 58.19 14.47
CA GLY A 181 -19.95 59.40 15.09
C GLY A 181 -18.48 59.29 15.52
N LEU A 182 -17.80 60.45 15.56
CA LEU A 182 -16.40 60.56 15.95
C LEU A 182 -16.21 60.38 17.46
N GLY A 183 -15.08 59.80 17.87
CA GLY A 183 -14.62 59.83 19.25
C GLY A 183 -14.07 61.22 19.62
N GLY A 184 -14.29 61.66 20.86
CA GLY A 184 -13.84 62.96 21.33
C GLY A 184 -12.33 62.98 21.60
N ALA A 185 -11.63 64.07 21.31
CA ALA A 185 -10.22 64.19 21.65
C ALA A 185 -10.01 64.27 23.17
N GLY A 186 -8.89 63.73 23.66
CA GLY A 186 -8.47 63.88 25.05
C GLY A 186 -8.02 65.30 25.35
N GLY A 187 -8.32 65.77 26.56
CA GLY A 187 -7.96 67.09 27.03
C GLY A 187 -6.46 67.23 27.27
N ARG A 188 -5.92 68.45 27.13
CA ARG A 188 -4.50 68.72 27.44
C ARG A 188 -4.24 68.63 28.94
N GLY A 189 -3.09 68.06 29.31
CA GLY A 189 -2.59 68.07 30.68
C GLY A 189 -2.15 69.46 31.13
N GLY A 190 -1.90 69.61 32.43
CA GLY A 190 -1.55 70.88 33.03
C GLY A 190 -0.27 71.48 32.44
N TRP A 191 -0.20 72.81 32.36
CA TRP A 191 0.93 73.50 31.76
C TRP A 191 2.26 73.17 32.46
N LEU A 192 2.27 73.05 33.79
CA LEU A 192 3.47 72.72 34.57
C LEU A 192 3.56 71.21 34.86
N TYR A 193 2.50 70.60 35.39
CA TYR A 193 2.49 69.18 35.74
C TYR A 193 1.13 68.54 35.46
N GLY A 194 1.14 67.44 34.71
CA GLY A 194 -0.01 66.58 34.50
C GLY A 194 -0.04 65.97 33.11
N SER A 195 -0.58 64.77 33.02
CA SER A 195 -0.71 64.03 31.76
C SER A 195 -1.88 64.55 30.92
N GLY A 196 -1.78 64.37 29.61
CA GLY A 196 -2.94 64.53 28.73
C GLY A 196 -3.98 63.43 28.95
N GLY A 197 -5.24 63.74 28.67
CA GLY A 197 -6.34 62.78 28.74
C GLY A 197 -6.35 61.83 27.56
N ALA A 198 -6.92 60.64 27.73
CA ALA A 198 -7.09 59.70 26.62
C ALA A 198 -8.12 60.21 25.60
N GLY A 199 -7.92 59.90 24.33
CA GLY A 199 -8.93 60.08 23.30
C GLY A 199 -10.07 59.07 23.45
N GLY A 200 -11.27 59.47 23.06
CA GLY A 200 -12.47 58.64 23.08
C GLY A 200 -12.55 57.73 21.87
N ASN A 201 -13.19 56.57 22.05
CA ASN A 201 -13.36 55.59 20.98
C ASN A 201 -14.39 56.09 19.94
N ALA A 202 -14.23 55.67 18.68
CA ALA A 202 -15.24 55.94 17.67
C ALA A 202 -16.46 55.03 17.80
N GLY A 203 -17.61 55.44 17.26
CA GLY A 203 -18.67 54.51 16.91
C GLY A 203 -18.48 53.94 15.50
N ALA A 204 -19.14 52.82 15.17
CA ALA A 204 -18.98 52.13 13.88
C ALA A 204 -19.12 53.08 12.67
N GLY A 205 -18.09 53.23 11.84
CA GLY A 205 -18.01 54.17 10.70
C GLY A 205 -17.37 55.53 11.00
N GLY A 206 -17.03 55.83 12.25
CA GLY A 206 -16.38 57.08 12.69
C GLY A 206 -14.90 56.93 13.01
N ILE A 207 -14.17 58.04 13.09
CA ILE A 207 -12.74 58.09 13.47
C ILE A 207 -12.62 58.34 14.99
N ALA A 208 -11.64 57.70 15.63
CA ALA A 208 -11.44 57.85 17.07
C ALA A 208 -10.73 59.16 17.44
N GLY A 209 -10.91 59.59 18.68
CA GLY A 209 -10.32 60.82 19.18
C GLY A 209 -8.83 60.68 19.47
N ASN A 210 -8.04 61.71 19.19
CA ASN A 210 -6.63 61.74 19.54
C ASN A 210 -6.44 61.89 21.05
N GLY A 211 -5.32 61.39 21.58
CA GLY A 211 -4.90 61.63 22.95
C GLY A 211 -4.47 63.07 23.19
N GLY A 212 -4.72 63.57 24.39
CA GLY A 212 -4.32 64.91 24.81
C GLY A 212 -2.82 65.03 25.02
N ALA A 213 -2.23 66.18 24.70
CA ALA A 213 -0.82 66.45 24.98
C ALA A 213 -0.61 66.91 26.43
N ALA A 214 0.54 66.60 27.02
CA ALA A 214 0.99 67.20 28.29
C ALA A 214 1.66 68.57 28.09
N GLY A 215 1.80 69.36 29.17
CA GLY A 215 2.45 70.67 29.17
C GLY A 215 3.98 70.59 29.30
N LEU A 216 4.51 70.92 30.47
CA LEU A 216 5.95 70.91 30.76
C LEU A 216 6.41 69.54 31.28
N ILE A 217 5.73 68.99 32.29
CA ILE A 217 6.01 67.68 32.89
C ILE A 217 4.74 66.82 32.86
N GLY A 218 4.81 65.64 32.25
CA GLY A 218 3.69 64.70 32.18
C GLY A 218 3.69 63.91 30.88
N SER A 219 3.03 62.75 30.87
CA SER A 219 2.90 61.93 29.66
C SER A 219 1.74 62.38 28.78
N GLY A 220 1.87 62.17 27.47
CA GLY A 220 0.73 62.29 26.56
C GLY A 220 -0.34 61.24 26.82
N GLY A 221 -1.59 61.56 26.52
CA GLY A 221 -2.70 60.62 26.59
C GLY A 221 -2.70 59.64 25.42
N ALA A 222 -3.24 58.44 25.61
CA ALA A 222 -3.41 57.48 24.52
C ALA A 222 -4.50 57.95 23.54
N GLY A 223 -4.35 57.62 22.25
CA GLY A 223 -5.42 57.79 21.27
C GLY A 223 -6.55 56.77 21.44
N GLY A 224 -7.75 57.14 21.01
CA GLY A 224 -8.93 56.29 21.07
C GLY A 224 -8.92 55.17 20.02
N ILE A 225 -9.72 54.13 20.26
CA ILE A 225 -9.84 52.97 19.36
C ILE A 225 -10.90 53.25 18.28
N GLY A 226 -10.54 52.99 17.02
CA GLY A 226 -11.45 53.04 15.89
C GLY A 226 -12.45 51.87 15.92
N ALA A 227 -13.66 52.09 15.40
CA ALA A 227 -14.67 51.05 15.17
C ALA A 227 -14.73 50.70 13.68
N ALA A 228 -15.53 49.71 13.25
CA ALA A 228 -15.56 49.24 11.85
C ALA A 228 -15.58 50.39 10.82
N GLY A 229 -14.62 50.43 9.89
CA GLY A 229 -14.40 51.50 8.90
C GLY A 229 -13.63 52.74 9.39
N GLY A 230 -13.28 52.79 10.67
CA GLY A 230 -12.74 53.95 11.37
C GLY A 230 -11.27 53.85 11.76
N HIS A 231 -10.55 54.98 11.69
CA HIS A 231 -9.15 55.05 12.10
C HIS A 231 -8.97 55.16 13.62
N GLY A 232 -7.88 54.61 14.13
CA GLY A 232 -7.44 54.84 15.51
C GLY A 232 -6.94 56.27 15.69
N GLY A 233 -7.12 56.83 16.88
CA GLY A 233 -6.65 58.17 17.22
C GLY A 233 -5.15 58.20 17.48
N ASP A 234 -4.47 59.28 17.13
CA ASP A 234 -3.04 59.44 17.46
C ASP A 234 -2.85 59.61 18.97
N GLY A 235 -1.71 59.15 19.49
CA GLY A 235 -1.28 59.41 20.86
C GLY A 235 -0.86 60.87 21.05
N GLY A 236 -1.14 61.42 22.23
CA GLY A 236 -0.77 62.78 22.60
C GLY A 236 0.74 62.93 22.84
N ASN A 237 1.28 64.12 22.63
CA ASN A 237 2.69 64.39 22.91
C ASN A 237 2.98 64.45 24.42
N GLY A 238 4.15 63.96 24.82
CA GLY A 238 4.68 64.10 26.17
C GLY A 238 5.07 65.55 26.49
N GLY A 239 5.30 65.83 27.78
CA GLY A 239 5.67 67.15 28.27
C GLY A 239 6.98 67.65 27.66
N TRP A 240 7.09 68.97 27.47
CA TRP A 240 8.25 69.58 26.84
C TRP A 240 9.57 69.30 27.58
N LEU A 241 9.57 69.26 28.92
CA LEU A 241 10.77 68.97 29.72
C LEU A 241 10.90 67.47 30.01
N TYR A 242 9.85 66.86 30.55
CA TYR A 242 9.87 65.45 30.95
C TYR A 242 8.51 64.77 30.73
N GLY A 243 8.51 63.67 29.99
CA GLY A 243 7.35 62.80 29.85
C GLY A 243 7.31 62.05 28.54
N ALA A 244 6.75 60.84 28.58
CA ALA A 244 6.60 60.00 27.40
C ALA A 244 5.45 60.47 26.51
N GLY A 245 5.56 60.21 25.22
CA GLY A 245 4.42 60.30 24.30
C GLY A 245 3.37 59.22 24.60
N GLY A 246 2.11 59.52 24.31
CA GLY A 246 1.00 58.58 24.44
C GLY A 246 0.99 57.56 23.31
N ALA A 247 0.43 56.37 23.56
CA ALA A 247 0.28 55.36 22.51
C ALA A 247 -0.81 55.75 21.51
N GLY A 248 -0.62 55.39 20.24
CA GLY A 248 -1.65 55.47 19.21
C GLY A 248 -2.75 54.42 19.42
N GLY A 249 -3.96 54.76 19.02
CA GLY A 249 -5.13 53.89 19.12
C GLY A 249 -5.18 52.84 18.00
N TYR A 250 -5.84 51.72 18.29
CA TYR A 250 -6.10 50.66 17.31
C TYR A 250 -7.03 51.15 16.20
N GLY A 251 -6.80 50.72 14.95
CA GLY A 251 -7.76 50.91 13.86
C GLY A 251 -8.95 49.95 13.99
N GLY A 252 -10.14 50.35 13.56
CA GLY A 252 -11.28 49.43 13.39
C GLY A 252 -11.21 48.71 12.04
N ASP A 253 -12.17 47.83 11.73
CA ASP A 253 -12.17 47.05 10.46
C ASP A 253 -11.85 47.92 9.23
N SER A 254 -10.83 47.54 8.44
CA SER A 254 -10.28 48.31 7.30
C SER A 254 -9.69 49.70 7.61
N GLY A 255 -9.68 50.13 8.87
CA GLY A 255 -9.09 51.39 9.33
C GLY A 255 -7.63 51.26 9.76
N ASN A 256 -6.82 52.25 9.37
CA ASN A 256 -5.46 52.42 9.90
C ASN A 256 -5.46 52.76 11.40
N ALA A 257 -4.38 52.37 12.08
CA ALA A 257 -4.13 52.78 13.45
C ALA A 257 -3.61 54.21 13.57
N GLY A 258 -3.75 54.77 14.77
CA GLY A 258 -3.13 56.03 15.14
C GLY A 258 -1.65 55.89 15.44
N ASN A 259 -0.89 56.94 15.21
CA ASN A 259 0.53 57.02 15.50
C ASN A 259 0.78 57.25 16.99
N GLY A 260 1.94 56.85 17.48
CA GLY A 260 2.41 57.19 18.81
C GLY A 260 2.81 58.66 18.93
N GLY A 261 2.53 59.26 20.08
CA GLY A 261 2.90 60.63 20.39
C GLY A 261 4.41 60.79 20.59
N THR A 262 4.94 61.98 20.32
CA THR A 262 6.37 62.26 20.53
C THR A 262 6.65 62.75 21.95
N ALA A 263 7.82 62.43 22.50
CA ALA A 263 8.32 63.05 23.73
C ALA A 263 8.98 64.42 23.47
N GLY A 264 9.10 65.25 24.52
CA GLY A 264 9.72 66.58 24.47
C GLY A 264 11.25 66.55 24.54
N LEU A 265 11.83 66.99 25.66
CA LEU A 265 13.28 67.04 25.89
C LEU A 265 13.81 65.72 26.47
N ILE A 266 13.11 65.16 27.47
CA ILE A 266 13.43 63.87 28.11
C ILE A 266 12.17 63.00 28.17
N GLY A 267 12.25 61.77 27.66
CA GLY A 267 11.15 60.79 27.70
C GLY A 267 11.09 59.92 26.46
N SER A 268 10.43 58.77 26.54
CA SER A 268 10.28 57.87 25.39
C SER A 268 9.14 58.28 24.47
N GLY A 269 9.25 57.98 23.18
CA GLY A 269 8.13 58.08 22.25
C GLY A 269 7.03 57.08 22.59
N GLY A 270 5.78 57.40 22.23
CA GLY A 270 4.67 56.47 22.36
C GLY A 270 4.69 55.41 21.26
N ALA A 271 4.17 54.21 21.54
CA ALA A 271 4.02 53.18 20.50
C ALA A 271 2.89 53.56 19.51
N GLY A 272 3.02 53.15 18.25
CA GLY A 272 1.92 53.21 17.28
C GLY A 272 0.85 52.15 17.54
N GLY A 273 -0.38 52.41 17.12
CA GLY A 273 -1.49 51.47 17.28
C GLY A 273 -1.44 50.30 16.27
N VAL A 274 -2.13 49.20 16.56
CA VAL A 274 -2.28 48.06 15.61
C VAL A 274 -3.42 48.34 14.62
N GLY A 275 -3.15 48.13 13.33
CA GLY A 275 -4.13 48.33 12.25
C GLY A 275 -5.31 47.35 12.32
N GLY A 276 -6.42 47.72 11.66
CA GLY A 276 -7.66 46.95 11.74
C GLY A 276 -7.72 45.64 10.94
N ASP A 277 -8.78 44.87 11.20
CA ASP A 277 -8.92 43.44 10.84
C ASP A 277 -9.21 43.17 9.35
N ASN A 278 -9.24 44.19 8.48
CA ASN A 278 -9.51 44.05 7.04
C ASN A 278 -8.67 45.02 6.19
N GLY A 279 -7.34 45.05 6.37
CA GLY A 279 -6.46 45.87 5.52
C GLY A 279 -5.80 47.08 6.18
N GLY A 280 -6.02 47.33 7.47
CA GLY A 280 -5.52 48.54 8.13
C GLY A 280 -4.00 48.51 8.37
N ASN A 281 -3.31 49.60 8.05
CA ASN A 281 -1.89 49.75 8.37
C ASN A 281 -1.69 49.99 9.87
N GLY A 282 -0.55 49.52 10.38
CA GLY A 282 -0.09 49.86 11.73
C GLY A 282 0.33 51.33 11.84
N GLY A 283 0.16 51.93 13.02
CA GLY A 283 0.56 53.31 13.27
C GLY A 283 2.06 53.41 13.50
N ASN A 284 2.68 54.53 13.15
CA ASN A 284 4.10 54.74 13.39
C ASN A 284 4.38 55.01 14.88
N GLY A 285 5.54 54.59 15.35
CA GLY A 285 6.03 54.92 16.68
C GLY A 285 6.43 56.39 16.80
N GLY A 286 6.18 56.98 17.96
CA GLY A 286 6.56 58.34 18.29
C GLY A 286 8.06 58.48 18.51
N ARG A 287 8.62 59.66 18.26
CA ARG A 287 10.03 59.95 18.54
C ARG A 287 10.30 60.11 20.03
N GLY A 288 11.46 59.63 20.47
CA GLY A 288 12.01 59.89 21.81
C GLY A 288 12.38 61.36 22.01
N GLY A 289 12.60 61.74 23.27
CA GLY A 289 12.91 63.10 23.67
C GLY A 289 14.23 63.60 23.06
N TRP A 290 14.28 64.89 22.72
CA TRP A 290 15.38 65.49 21.98
C TRP A 290 16.76 65.25 22.61
N LEU A 291 16.88 65.20 23.94
CA LEU A 291 18.16 64.95 24.61
C LEU A 291 18.33 63.48 24.99
N HIS A 292 17.33 62.92 25.68
CA HIS A 292 17.33 61.55 26.19
C HIS A 292 15.96 60.90 26.02
N GLY A 293 15.93 59.73 25.38
CA GLY A 293 14.71 58.95 25.24
C GLY A 293 14.76 58.02 24.04
N SER A 294 14.22 56.83 24.21
CA SER A 294 14.02 55.88 23.11
C SER A 294 12.84 56.29 22.23
N GLY A 295 12.90 55.91 20.95
CA GLY A 295 11.74 55.95 20.08
C GLY A 295 10.70 54.91 20.51
N GLY A 296 9.44 55.18 20.21
CA GLY A 296 8.36 54.22 20.41
C GLY A 296 8.31 53.21 19.25
N ASP A 297 7.80 52.02 19.51
CA ASP A 297 7.67 50.98 18.50
C ASP A 297 6.55 51.29 17.51
N GLY A 298 6.72 50.89 16.25
CA GLY A 298 5.67 50.90 15.25
C GLY A 298 4.63 49.82 15.52
N GLY A 299 3.37 50.12 15.26
CA GLY A 299 2.27 49.19 15.42
C GLY A 299 2.23 48.14 14.31
N ALA A 300 1.79 46.93 14.62
CA ALA A 300 1.62 45.89 13.62
C ALA A 300 0.39 46.13 12.72
N ALA A 301 0.39 45.58 11.52
CA ALA A 301 -0.81 45.38 10.71
C ALA A 301 -1.33 43.95 10.89
N ARG A 302 -2.65 43.74 10.70
CA ARG A 302 -3.28 42.43 10.88
C ARG A 302 -3.47 41.69 9.56
N PHE A 303 -4.11 42.33 8.58
CA PHE A 303 -4.33 41.71 7.28
C PHE A 303 -3.89 42.58 6.11
N ALA A 304 -3.01 42.09 5.23
CA ALA A 304 -2.43 42.73 4.04
C ALA A 304 -1.83 44.16 4.19
N GLY A 305 -2.08 44.83 5.32
CA GLY A 305 -1.59 46.16 5.63
C GLY A 305 -0.11 46.15 6.00
N THR A 306 0.53 47.31 5.86
CA THR A 306 1.94 47.48 6.22
C THR A 306 2.08 47.72 7.72
N GLY A 307 3.10 47.13 8.33
CA GLY A 307 3.48 47.50 9.69
C GLY A 307 3.95 48.95 9.77
N GLY A 308 3.70 49.61 10.89
CA GLY A 308 4.13 50.99 11.13
C GLY A 308 5.63 51.07 11.41
N ASP A 309 6.26 52.19 11.06
CA ASP A 309 7.68 52.39 11.32
C ASP A 309 7.95 52.68 12.81
N GLY A 310 9.10 52.25 13.31
CA GLY A 310 9.59 52.60 14.63
C GLY A 310 10.02 54.06 14.72
N GLY A 311 9.77 54.69 15.87
CA GLY A 311 10.21 56.04 16.15
C GLY A 311 11.71 56.15 16.37
N SER A 312 12.31 57.29 16.07
CA SER A 312 13.73 57.52 16.35
C SER A 312 13.99 57.85 17.83
N GLY A 313 15.15 57.46 18.34
CA GLY A 313 15.68 57.94 19.63
C GLY A 313 16.09 59.42 19.62
N GLY A 314 16.54 59.92 20.76
CA GLY A 314 16.97 61.32 20.97
C GLY A 314 18.30 61.73 20.33
N LEU A 315 18.87 62.87 20.72
CA LEU A 315 20.17 63.34 20.22
C LEU A 315 21.34 62.66 20.95
N LEU A 316 21.31 62.60 22.28
CA LEU A 316 22.45 62.10 23.06
C LEU A 316 22.31 60.63 23.40
N HIS A 317 21.17 60.20 23.95
CA HIS A 317 20.96 58.83 24.39
C HIS A 317 19.55 58.32 24.12
N GLY A 318 19.44 57.08 23.64
CA GLY A 318 18.17 56.38 23.45
C GLY A 318 18.15 55.52 22.20
N ASP A 319 17.56 54.33 22.30
CA ASP A 319 17.45 53.42 21.17
C ASP A 319 16.32 53.81 20.22
N GLY A 320 16.41 53.39 18.97
CA GLY A 320 15.30 53.49 18.02
C GLY A 320 14.24 52.45 18.32
N GLY A 321 12.97 52.78 18.12
CA GLY A 321 11.86 51.85 18.27
C GLY A 321 11.87 50.79 17.17
N ALA A 322 11.36 49.60 17.45
CA ALA A 322 11.20 48.55 16.45
C ALA A 322 10.10 48.91 15.44
N GLY A 323 10.24 48.45 14.19
CA GLY A 323 9.17 48.49 13.20
C GLY A 323 8.10 47.44 13.47
N GLY A 324 6.85 47.75 13.13
CA GLY A 324 5.72 46.85 13.27
C GLY A 324 5.71 45.76 12.20
N ASN A 325 5.14 44.60 12.52
CA ASN A 325 5.00 43.51 11.54
C ASN A 325 3.94 43.82 10.48
N GLY A 326 4.14 43.36 9.26
CA GLY A 326 3.14 43.41 8.18
C GLY A 326 2.02 42.39 8.39
N GLY A 327 0.83 42.71 7.89
CA GLY A 327 -0.36 41.87 8.03
C GLY A 327 -0.37 40.67 7.07
N ALA A 328 -0.86 39.51 7.50
CA ALA A 328 -1.03 38.36 6.62
C ALA A 328 -2.16 38.59 5.61
N ALA A 329 -2.13 38.00 4.43
CA ALA A 329 -3.23 38.19 3.48
C ALA A 329 -4.58 37.64 4.01
N ALA A 330 -5.68 38.37 3.79
CA ALA A 330 -7.02 37.99 4.26
C ALA A 330 -7.84 37.14 3.25
N MET A 331 -7.54 37.22 1.95
CA MET A 331 -8.32 36.56 0.90
C MET A 331 -7.44 35.62 0.08
N ALA A 332 -8.03 34.55 -0.45
CA ALA A 332 -7.31 33.56 -1.25
C ALA A 332 -6.58 34.24 -2.43
N GLY A 333 -5.29 33.94 -2.58
CA GLY A 333 -4.43 34.60 -3.58
C GLY A 333 -3.99 36.03 -3.25
N GLY A 334 -4.30 36.57 -2.06
CA GLY A 334 -3.86 37.90 -1.63
C GLY A 334 -2.40 37.94 -1.15
N ASP A 335 -1.71 39.06 -1.40
CA ASP A 335 -0.35 39.28 -0.91
C ASP A 335 -0.31 39.68 0.58
N GLY A 336 0.74 39.24 1.28
CA GLY A 336 1.05 39.68 2.63
C GLY A 336 1.59 41.11 2.65
N GLY A 337 1.31 41.87 3.70
CA GLY A 337 1.78 43.23 3.88
C GLY A 337 3.24 43.29 4.31
N THR A 338 3.95 44.37 3.96
CA THR A 338 5.37 44.55 4.33
C THR A 338 5.53 44.92 5.81
N GLY A 339 6.64 44.51 6.43
CA GLY A 339 7.04 44.97 7.75
C GLY A 339 7.49 46.44 7.73
N GLY A 340 7.25 47.15 8.83
CA GLY A 340 7.68 48.53 9.04
C GLY A 340 9.17 48.64 9.33
N ALA A 341 9.78 49.77 8.98
CA ALA A 341 11.19 50.01 9.25
C ALA A 341 11.45 50.22 10.76
N GLY A 342 12.62 49.81 11.23
CA GLY A 342 13.10 50.16 12.55
C GLY A 342 13.52 51.63 12.63
N GLY A 343 13.27 52.27 13.77
CA GLY A 343 13.67 53.64 14.04
C GLY A 343 15.17 53.77 14.24
N ASN A 344 15.74 54.93 13.92
CA ASN A 344 17.16 55.18 14.19
C ASN A 344 17.40 55.37 15.69
N GLY A 345 18.53 54.86 16.20
CA GLY A 345 19.03 55.17 17.54
C GLY A 345 19.47 56.63 17.66
N ALA A 346 19.78 57.04 18.88
CA ALA A 346 20.21 58.40 19.16
C ALA A 346 21.53 58.74 18.45
N LEU A 347 21.72 60.02 18.09
CA LEU A 347 22.88 60.47 17.30
C LEU A 347 24.22 60.08 17.93
N LEU A 348 24.33 59.97 19.26
CA LEU A 348 25.59 59.67 19.94
C LEU A 348 25.66 58.28 20.61
N PHE A 349 24.68 57.95 21.49
CA PHE A 349 24.60 56.68 22.23
C PHE A 349 23.22 56.02 22.07
N GLY A 350 23.07 55.13 21.09
CA GLY A 350 21.80 54.44 20.88
C GLY A 350 21.88 53.42 19.77
N SER A 351 21.30 52.26 19.99
CA SER A 351 21.13 51.23 18.97
C SER A 351 19.93 51.55 18.07
N GLY A 352 20.04 51.16 16.81
CA GLY A 352 18.92 51.24 15.88
C GLY A 352 17.87 50.18 16.19
N GLY A 353 16.60 50.52 16.00
CA GLY A 353 15.48 49.60 16.18
C GLY A 353 15.46 48.53 15.10
N ALA A 354 14.99 47.33 15.43
CA ALA A 354 14.82 46.27 14.45
C ALA A 354 13.69 46.58 13.45
N GLY A 355 13.83 46.14 12.19
CA GLY A 355 12.74 46.17 11.22
C GLY A 355 11.70 45.09 11.52
N GLY A 356 10.43 45.38 11.21
CA GLY A 356 9.31 44.45 11.39
C GLY A 356 9.33 43.32 10.38
N ALA A 357 8.78 42.16 10.74
CA ALA A 357 8.66 41.04 9.81
C ALA A 357 7.59 41.31 8.73
N GLY A 358 7.78 40.76 7.54
CA GLY A 358 6.77 40.76 6.48
C GLY A 358 5.64 39.77 6.76
N GLY A 359 4.44 40.10 6.31
CA GLY A 359 3.24 39.26 6.45
C GLY A 359 3.23 38.08 5.47
N SER A 360 2.60 36.98 5.85
CA SER A 360 2.47 35.81 4.98
C SER A 360 1.45 36.04 3.86
N GLY A 361 1.70 35.47 2.69
CA GLY A 361 0.72 35.42 1.60
C GLY A 361 -0.39 34.41 1.86
N ALA A 362 -1.55 34.58 1.22
CA ALA A 362 -2.70 33.69 1.40
C ALA A 362 -2.64 32.47 0.49
N THR A 363 -3.23 31.36 0.94
CA THR A 363 -3.41 30.17 0.11
C THR A 363 -4.25 30.49 -1.12
N GLY A 364 -3.88 29.97 -2.30
CA GLY A 364 -4.66 30.11 -3.52
C GLY A 364 -6.04 29.45 -3.41
N ALA A 365 -7.01 29.96 -4.17
CA ALA A 365 -8.37 29.40 -4.20
C ALA A 365 -8.41 28.06 -4.94
N GLN A 366 -9.25 27.14 -4.46
CA GLN A 366 -9.49 25.88 -5.18
C GLN A 366 -10.11 26.16 -6.56
N GLY A 367 -9.70 25.42 -7.58
CA GLY A 367 -10.34 25.47 -8.89
C GLY A 367 -11.78 24.98 -8.82
N ALA A 368 -12.69 25.62 -9.55
CA ALA A 368 -14.09 25.20 -9.55
C ALA A 368 -14.26 23.84 -10.26
N ALA A 369 -15.08 22.95 -9.67
CA ALA A 369 -15.53 21.73 -10.32
C ALA A 369 -16.48 22.07 -11.48
N THR A 370 -16.34 21.39 -12.62
CA THR A 370 -17.24 21.59 -13.77
C THR A 370 -17.98 20.31 -14.12
N VAL A 371 -19.17 20.45 -14.72
CA VAL A 371 -20.03 19.34 -15.18
C VAL A 371 -19.66 18.91 -16.63
N ILE A 372 -18.61 19.49 -17.20
CA ILE A 372 -18.08 19.24 -18.55
C ILE A 372 -16.69 18.59 -18.39
N PRO A 373 -16.20 17.77 -19.34
CA PRO A 373 -14.87 17.17 -19.22
C PRO A 373 -13.78 18.25 -19.05
N GLY A 374 -13.17 18.29 -17.85
CA GLY A 374 -12.14 19.24 -17.45
C GLY A 374 -12.47 20.06 -16.18
N GLY A 375 -11.66 19.89 -15.14
CA GLY A 375 -11.64 20.75 -13.96
C GLY A 375 -10.88 22.05 -14.24
N ASN A 376 -11.34 23.17 -13.68
CA ASN A 376 -10.60 24.44 -13.78
C ASN A 376 -9.31 24.38 -12.94
N SER A 377 -8.21 24.97 -13.41
CA SER A 377 -6.98 25.05 -12.60
C SER A 377 -7.21 25.86 -11.31
N GLY A 378 -6.49 25.49 -10.24
CA GLY A 378 -6.44 26.31 -9.02
C GLY A 378 -5.90 27.70 -9.33
N LEU A 379 -6.52 28.75 -8.77
CA LEU A 379 -6.16 30.14 -9.11
C LEU A 379 -4.86 30.59 -8.43
N LEU A 380 -4.21 31.59 -9.05
CA LEU A 380 -2.84 32.02 -8.78
C LEU A 380 -2.66 32.82 -7.46
N LEU A 381 -1.52 32.51 -6.82
CA LEU A 381 -0.82 32.91 -5.57
C LEU A 381 -1.06 34.26 -4.88
N GLY A 382 -0.92 34.19 -3.55
CA GLY A 382 -0.59 35.31 -2.66
C GLY A 382 0.89 35.27 -2.26
N ASN A 383 1.66 36.28 -2.67
CA ASN A 383 3.07 36.41 -2.28
C ASN A 383 3.17 36.90 -0.84
N ALA A 384 4.32 36.66 -0.21
CA ALA A 384 4.57 37.24 1.10
C ALA A 384 5.04 38.69 1.02
N GLY A 385 4.80 39.43 2.09
CA GLY A 385 5.36 40.76 2.30
C GLY A 385 6.85 40.71 2.66
N ASN A 386 7.58 41.74 2.26
CA ASN A 386 8.98 41.90 2.62
C ASN A 386 9.14 42.30 4.10
N GLY A 387 10.25 41.92 4.72
CA GLY A 387 10.67 42.43 6.01
C GLY A 387 11.11 43.89 5.94
N GLY A 388 10.85 44.65 7.00
CA GLY A 388 11.23 46.04 7.14
C GLY A 388 12.74 46.20 7.35
N VAL A 389 13.31 47.32 6.92
CA VAL A 389 14.74 47.61 7.14
C VAL A 389 15.01 47.91 8.62
N GLY A 390 16.18 47.52 9.12
CA GLY A 390 16.62 47.90 10.46
C GLY A 390 17.07 49.37 10.51
N GLY A 391 16.82 50.01 11.66
CA GLY A 391 17.23 51.39 11.90
C GLY A 391 18.74 51.53 12.11
N ASN A 392 19.31 52.69 11.84
CA ASN A 392 20.74 52.92 12.06
C ASN A 392 21.02 53.19 13.55
N GLY A 393 22.17 52.73 14.04
CA GLY A 393 22.70 53.11 15.35
C GLY A 393 23.33 54.51 15.34
N GLY A 394 23.66 55.03 16.51
CA GLY A 394 24.30 56.34 16.71
C GLY A 394 25.70 56.44 16.12
N LEU A 395 26.26 57.64 16.00
CA LEU A 395 27.57 57.91 15.41
C LEU A 395 28.75 57.33 16.21
N LEU A 396 28.64 57.28 17.55
CA LEU A 396 29.76 56.96 18.45
C LEU A 396 29.63 55.57 19.11
N PHE A 397 28.45 55.25 19.66
CA PHE A 397 28.10 53.92 20.18
C PHE A 397 26.68 53.53 19.81
N GLY A 398 26.50 52.25 19.45
CA GLY A 398 25.20 51.70 19.07
C GLY A 398 25.33 50.75 17.89
N ALA A 399 24.74 49.57 18.02
CA ALA A 399 24.60 48.65 16.89
C ALA A 399 23.48 49.15 15.95
N GLY A 400 23.60 48.84 14.67
CA GLY A 400 22.47 48.97 13.76
C GLY A 400 21.40 47.93 14.12
N GLY A 401 20.14 48.29 13.93
CA GLY A 401 19.02 47.38 14.14
C GLY A 401 19.01 46.25 13.12
N ALA A 402 18.60 45.06 13.53
CA ALA A 402 18.42 43.95 12.59
C ALA A 402 17.32 44.27 11.58
N GLY A 403 17.48 43.84 10.34
CA GLY A 403 16.40 43.86 9.36
C GLY A 403 15.35 42.79 9.69
N GLY A 404 14.11 43.08 9.34
CA GLY A 404 12.98 42.19 9.56
C GLY A 404 13.03 40.95 8.67
N GLN A 405 12.48 39.85 9.15
CA GLN A 405 12.36 38.62 8.36
C GLN A 405 11.35 38.82 7.22
N GLY A 406 11.62 38.23 6.05
CA GLY A 406 10.62 38.16 4.98
C GLY A 406 9.45 37.25 5.34
N GLY A 407 8.25 37.56 4.84
CA GLY A 407 7.06 36.75 5.07
C GLY A 407 7.11 35.40 4.33
N VAL A 408 6.29 34.43 4.73
CA VAL A 408 6.15 33.14 4.04
C VAL A 408 5.12 33.25 2.90
N GLY A 409 5.48 32.78 1.70
CA GLY A 409 4.58 32.78 0.55
C GLY A 409 3.36 31.87 0.77
N GLY A 410 2.19 32.23 0.22
CA GLY A 410 0.97 31.44 0.35
C GLY A 410 1.03 30.13 -0.43
N ALA A 411 0.44 29.04 0.07
CA ALA A 411 0.38 27.80 -0.69
C ALA A 411 -0.48 27.95 -1.96
N GLY A 412 -0.18 27.22 -3.02
CA GLY A 412 -0.99 27.21 -4.24
C GLY A 412 -2.35 26.55 -4.02
N GLY A 413 -3.38 27.03 -4.74
CA GLY A 413 -4.73 26.47 -4.65
C GLY A 413 -4.80 25.05 -5.20
N VAL A 414 -5.66 24.19 -4.65
CA VAL A 414 -5.90 22.85 -5.22
C VAL A 414 -6.61 23.01 -6.58
N GLY A 415 -6.26 22.17 -7.56
CA GLY A 415 -6.97 22.13 -8.85
C GLY A 415 -8.43 21.72 -8.71
N GLY A 416 -9.27 22.11 -9.66
CA GLY A 416 -10.68 21.76 -9.66
C GLY A 416 -10.92 20.28 -9.94
N VAL A 417 -11.98 19.72 -9.37
CA VAL A 417 -12.37 18.32 -9.62
C VAL A 417 -12.83 18.16 -11.07
N GLY A 418 -12.38 17.10 -11.73
CA GLY A 418 -12.84 16.71 -13.06
C GLY A 418 -14.26 16.13 -13.01
N GLY A 419 -15.12 16.50 -13.96
CA GLY A 419 -16.49 16.02 -13.99
C GLY A 419 -16.57 14.51 -14.24
N ALA A 420 -17.44 13.79 -13.52
CA ALA A 420 -17.68 12.37 -13.80
C ALA A 420 -18.27 12.17 -15.20
N GLY A 421 -17.89 11.08 -15.85
CA GLY A 421 -18.43 10.66 -17.13
C GLY A 421 -19.91 10.30 -17.02
N TRP A 422 -20.69 10.64 -18.04
CA TRP A 422 -22.13 10.37 -18.05
C TRP A 422 -22.40 8.88 -18.23
N ASN A 423 -23.23 8.29 -17.36
CA ASN A 423 -23.74 6.94 -17.59
C ASN A 423 -24.58 6.91 -18.86
N ALA A 424 -24.35 5.93 -19.72
CA ALA A 424 -25.15 5.75 -20.92
C ALA A 424 -26.59 5.39 -20.57
N VAL A 425 -27.53 6.13 -21.16
CA VAL A 425 -28.98 5.96 -20.94
C VAL A 425 -29.64 5.14 -22.06
N GLY A 426 -28.98 5.05 -23.22
CA GLY A 426 -29.42 4.26 -24.37
C GLY A 426 -28.78 2.87 -24.41
N ALA A 427 -29.48 1.89 -24.96
CA ALA A 427 -29.01 0.52 -25.02
C ALA A 427 -27.75 0.38 -25.88
N GLY A 428 -26.75 -0.38 -25.38
CA GLY A 428 -25.49 -0.61 -26.09
C GLY A 428 -24.59 0.62 -26.27
N VAL A 429 -24.96 1.79 -25.72
CA VAL A 429 -24.20 3.04 -25.89
C VAL A 429 -23.00 3.07 -24.94
N THR A 430 -21.87 3.58 -25.42
CA THR A 430 -20.67 3.80 -24.59
C THR A 430 -20.92 4.85 -23.51
N GLY A 431 -20.50 4.58 -22.27
CA GLY A 431 -20.49 5.57 -21.20
C GLY A 431 -19.53 6.72 -21.51
N GLY A 432 -19.84 7.93 -21.07
CA GLY A 432 -18.98 9.09 -21.29
C GLY A 432 -17.67 8.99 -20.50
N ASP A 433 -16.58 9.50 -21.05
CA ASP A 433 -15.30 9.56 -20.34
C ASP A 433 -15.38 10.53 -19.14
N GLY A 434 -14.64 10.20 -18.08
CA GLY A 434 -14.40 11.08 -16.94
C GLY A 434 -13.51 12.24 -17.36
N GLY A 435 -13.83 13.43 -16.85
CA GLY A 435 -13.05 14.64 -17.12
C GLY A 435 -11.75 14.66 -16.33
N ASP A 436 -10.69 15.14 -16.95
CA ASP A 436 -9.43 15.44 -16.25
C ASP A 436 -9.68 16.48 -15.16
N SER A 437 -8.90 16.41 -14.09
CA SER A 437 -8.91 17.46 -13.06
C SER A 437 -8.09 18.68 -13.45
N GLY A 438 -8.39 19.81 -12.82
CA GLY A 438 -7.62 21.02 -12.96
C GLY A 438 -6.22 20.89 -12.36
N ALA A 439 -5.27 21.65 -12.91
CA ALA A 439 -3.92 21.75 -12.35
C ALA A 439 -3.94 22.44 -10.98
N GLY A 440 -3.02 22.06 -10.10
CA GLY A 440 -2.74 22.80 -8.87
C GLY A 440 -2.17 24.18 -9.16
N GLY A 441 -2.57 25.17 -8.38
CA GLY A 441 -2.06 26.54 -8.45
C GLY A 441 -0.60 26.63 -7.99
N GLN A 442 0.13 27.63 -8.47
CA GLN A 442 1.52 27.85 -8.04
C GLN A 442 1.60 28.34 -6.60
N GLY A 443 2.65 27.95 -5.88
CA GLY A 443 2.97 28.50 -4.57
C GLY A 443 3.45 29.95 -4.67
N GLY A 444 3.04 30.80 -3.74
CA GLY A 444 3.44 32.21 -3.66
C GLY A 444 4.90 32.40 -3.29
N MET A 445 5.51 33.49 -3.74
CA MET A 445 6.91 33.78 -3.43
C MET A 445 7.09 34.16 -1.96
N GLY A 446 8.21 33.75 -1.37
CA GLY A 446 8.61 34.22 -0.05
C GLY A 446 9.05 35.68 -0.09
N GLY A 447 8.79 36.43 0.97
CA GLY A 447 9.16 37.84 1.07
C GLY A 447 10.67 38.00 1.25
N ALA A 448 11.23 39.10 0.76
CA ALA A 448 12.63 39.41 1.00
C ALA A 448 12.85 39.80 2.48
N GLY A 449 13.99 39.42 3.06
CA GLY A 449 14.44 39.92 4.35
C GLY A 449 14.85 41.39 4.23
N GLY A 450 14.56 42.17 5.27
CA GLY A 450 14.94 43.57 5.35
C GLY A 450 16.45 43.74 5.52
N ALA A 451 17.01 44.80 4.94
CA ALA A 451 18.42 45.12 5.18
C ALA A 451 18.66 45.48 6.66
N GLY A 452 19.79 45.04 7.21
CA GLY A 452 20.22 45.48 8.54
C GLY A 452 20.62 46.95 8.53
N GLY A 453 20.34 47.65 9.63
CA GLY A 453 20.72 49.04 9.81
C GLY A 453 22.23 49.20 9.98
N ARG A 454 22.76 50.39 9.68
CA ARG A 454 24.19 50.67 9.86
C ARG A 454 24.51 50.88 11.34
N GLY A 455 25.62 50.33 11.82
CA GLY A 455 26.14 50.61 13.17
C GLY A 455 26.90 51.93 13.24
N SER A 456 27.37 52.27 14.45
CA SER A 456 28.22 53.45 14.65
C SER A 456 29.52 53.40 13.86
N ALA A 457 30.07 54.57 13.51
CA ALA A 457 31.29 54.67 12.71
C ALA A 457 32.55 54.17 13.45
N LEU A 458 32.50 54.00 14.78
CA LEU A 458 33.67 53.73 15.61
C LEU A 458 33.59 52.43 16.44
N PHE A 459 32.47 52.14 17.15
CA PHE A 459 32.40 51.04 18.13
C PHE A 459 31.17 50.11 18.00
N GLY A 460 30.43 50.18 16.90
CA GLY A 460 29.11 49.53 16.76
C GLY A 460 29.03 48.68 15.50
N GLY A 461 28.54 47.45 15.62
CA GLY A 461 28.34 46.55 14.48
C GLY A 461 27.12 46.96 13.63
N THR A 462 27.18 46.66 12.33
CA THR A 462 25.99 46.71 11.47
C THR A 462 24.97 45.69 11.96
N GLY A 463 23.69 46.06 11.91
CA GLY A 463 22.61 45.13 12.16
C GLY A 463 22.63 43.99 11.15
N ALA A 464 22.19 42.80 11.57
CA ALA A 464 22.05 41.67 10.68
C ALA A 464 20.95 41.96 9.65
N THR A 465 21.20 41.65 8.37
CA THR A 465 20.13 41.58 7.36
C THR A 465 19.18 40.45 7.74
N GLY A 466 17.88 40.68 7.60
CA GLY A 466 16.86 39.65 7.83
C GLY A 466 17.02 38.50 6.84
N ASN A 467 16.61 37.30 7.25
CA ASN A 467 16.52 36.17 6.34
C ASN A 467 15.33 36.36 5.40
N GLY A 468 15.45 35.78 4.21
CA GLY A 468 14.33 35.71 3.28
C GLY A 468 13.27 34.73 3.80
N GLY A 469 12.01 35.02 3.54
CA GLY A 469 10.92 34.13 3.88
C GLY A 469 10.84 32.94 2.93
N ALA A 470 10.33 31.81 3.43
CA ALA A 470 10.15 30.62 2.59
C ALA A 470 9.08 30.85 1.51
N GLY A 471 9.27 30.25 0.33
CA GLY A 471 8.24 30.20 -0.69
C GLY A 471 7.11 29.26 -0.29
N GLY A 472 5.88 29.55 -0.74
CA GLY A 472 4.72 28.72 -0.50
C GLY A 472 4.79 27.41 -1.27
N ALA A 473 4.24 26.34 -0.73
CA ALA A 473 4.12 25.07 -1.44
C ALA A 473 3.21 25.21 -2.67
N GLY A 474 3.48 24.48 -3.75
CA GLY A 474 2.58 24.37 -4.89
C GLY A 474 1.30 23.61 -4.54
N GLY A 475 0.21 23.93 -5.22
CA GLY A 475 -1.08 23.27 -5.05
C GLY A 475 -1.07 21.87 -5.64
N ASN A 476 -1.83 20.96 -5.02
CA ASN A 476 -2.10 19.65 -5.62
C ASN A 476 -3.12 19.82 -6.77
N PRO A 477 -3.12 18.95 -7.79
CA PRO A 477 -4.21 18.90 -8.76
C PRO A 477 -5.51 18.46 -8.10
N GLY A 478 -6.63 18.70 -8.79
CA GLY A 478 -7.93 18.22 -8.34
C GLY A 478 -8.07 16.69 -8.45
N ALA A 479 -9.17 16.15 -7.93
CA ALA A 479 -9.54 14.75 -8.19
C ALA A 479 -10.09 14.63 -9.62
N PRO A 480 -9.61 13.73 -10.48
CA PRO A 480 -10.18 13.49 -11.79
C PRO A 480 -11.56 12.83 -11.69
N GLY A 481 -12.35 12.91 -12.77
CA GLY A 481 -13.64 12.25 -12.87
C GLY A 481 -13.51 10.77 -13.23
N ASP A 482 -14.37 9.93 -12.66
CA ASP A 482 -14.53 8.54 -13.09
C ASP A 482 -15.24 8.47 -14.45
N GLY A 483 -14.97 7.43 -15.24
CA GLY A 483 -15.70 7.13 -16.47
C GLY A 483 -17.12 6.64 -16.21
N GLY A 484 -18.04 7.00 -17.09
CA GLY A 484 -19.45 6.61 -17.02
C GLY A 484 -19.67 5.14 -17.39
N MET A 485 -20.72 4.53 -16.83
CA MET A 485 -21.10 3.16 -17.17
C MET A 485 -21.64 3.06 -18.61
N GLY A 486 -21.29 1.98 -19.29
CA GLY A 486 -21.88 1.61 -20.58
C GLY A 486 -23.34 1.17 -20.44
N GLY A 487 -24.13 1.43 -21.47
CA GLY A 487 -25.57 1.15 -21.47
C GLY A 487 -25.82 -0.34 -21.62
N ALA A 488 -26.73 -0.90 -20.83
CA ALA A 488 -27.12 -2.30 -20.96
C ALA A 488 -27.75 -2.56 -22.35
N GLY A 489 -27.55 -3.74 -22.91
CA GLY A 489 -28.20 -4.13 -24.15
C GLY A 489 -29.71 -4.29 -24.01
N ASP A 490 -30.43 -4.20 -25.11
CA ASP A 490 -31.87 -4.49 -25.22
C ASP A 490 -32.18 -5.39 -26.44
N ALA A 491 -33.46 -5.66 -26.70
CA ALA A 491 -33.86 -6.53 -27.80
C ALA A 491 -33.44 -6.02 -29.20
N GLY A 492 -33.26 -4.71 -29.39
CA GLY A 492 -32.83 -4.11 -30.66
C GLY A 492 -31.32 -3.95 -30.77
N THR A 493 -30.64 -3.78 -29.64
CA THR A 493 -29.17 -3.69 -29.50
C THR A 493 -28.73 -4.64 -28.38
N PRO A 494 -28.59 -5.95 -28.67
CA PRO A 494 -28.40 -6.95 -27.60
C PRO A 494 -27.12 -6.79 -26.81
N ASN A 495 -26.06 -6.25 -27.40
CA ASN A 495 -24.78 -6.14 -26.73
C ASN A 495 -24.75 -4.92 -25.80
N GLY A 496 -24.13 -5.08 -24.63
CA GLY A 496 -23.86 -3.98 -23.72
C GLY A 496 -22.80 -3.01 -24.27
N GLY A 497 -22.95 -1.73 -23.96
CA GLY A 497 -22.03 -0.67 -24.35
C GLY A 497 -20.76 -0.69 -23.51
N THR A 498 -19.67 -0.12 -24.03
CA THR A 498 -18.42 -0.03 -23.27
C THR A 498 -18.51 1.01 -22.15
N GLY A 499 -17.79 0.82 -21.05
CA GLY A 499 -17.59 1.88 -20.06
C GLY A 499 -16.72 3.01 -20.62
N GLY A 500 -16.93 4.23 -20.12
CA GLY A 500 -16.07 5.38 -20.43
C GLY A 500 -14.74 5.29 -19.69
N ASN A 501 -13.70 5.92 -20.21
CA ASN A 501 -12.38 5.97 -19.56
C ASN A 501 -12.41 6.91 -18.36
N GLY A 502 -11.56 6.67 -17.37
CA GLY A 502 -11.36 7.61 -16.26
C GLY A 502 -10.47 8.80 -16.66
N GLY A 503 -10.68 9.95 -16.01
CA GLY A 503 -9.89 11.16 -16.26
C GLY A 503 -8.53 11.16 -15.57
N ASP A 504 -7.62 12.00 -16.08
CA ASP A 504 -6.27 12.17 -15.58
C ASP A 504 -6.16 13.29 -14.52
N PRO A 505 -5.21 13.16 -13.55
CA PRO A 505 -4.83 14.27 -12.70
C PRO A 505 -4.24 15.42 -13.51
N GLY A 506 -4.62 16.66 -13.16
CA GLY A 506 -3.96 17.85 -13.66
C GLY A 506 -2.50 17.93 -13.21
N LEU A 507 -1.75 18.88 -13.78
CA LEU A 507 -0.37 19.14 -13.35
C LEU A 507 -0.33 19.61 -11.89
N VAL A 508 0.75 19.27 -11.18
CA VAL A 508 1.04 19.84 -9.86
C VAL A 508 1.45 21.30 -9.99
N GLY A 509 1.12 22.12 -9.00
CA GLY A 509 1.70 23.44 -8.87
C GLY A 509 3.18 23.35 -8.52
N ILE A 510 4.03 24.16 -9.15
CA ILE A 510 5.39 24.40 -8.66
C ILE A 510 5.35 25.21 -7.36
N GLY A 511 6.28 24.90 -6.46
CA GLY A 511 6.45 25.71 -5.25
C GLY A 511 6.99 27.09 -5.57
N GLY A 512 6.64 28.06 -4.74
CA GLY A 512 7.12 29.43 -4.84
C GLY A 512 8.61 29.51 -4.53
N ILE A 513 9.31 30.45 -5.16
CA ILE A 513 10.71 30.72 -4.81
C ILE A 513 10.79 31.35 -3.42
N GLY A 514 11.81 30.97 -2.64
CA GLY A 514 12.09 31.64 -1.37
C GLY A 514 12.62 33.05 -1.59
N GLY A 515 12.36 33.93 -0.64
CA GLY A 515 12.78 35.33 -0.71
C GLY A 515 14.28 35.50 -0.51
N ALA A 516 14.83 36.60 -1.03
CA ALA A 516 16.23 36.96 -0.82
C ALA A 516 16.46 37.51 0.60
N GLY A 517 17.61 37.24 1.22
CA GLY A 517 17.98 37.75 2.54
C GLY A 517 19.37 37.29 2.98
N ALA A 518 19.74 37.50 4.25
CA ALA A 518 21.04 37.04 4.77
C ALA A 518 21.22 35.52 4.62
N VAL A 519 20.15 34.79 4.89
CA VAL A 519 19.94 33.42 4.41
C VAL A 519 18.74 33.46 3.45
N PRO A 520 18.89 33.06 2.18
CA PRO A 520 17.75 32.93 1.27
C PRO A 520 16.71 31.96 1.83
N GLY A 521 15.43 32.30 1.67
CA GLY A 521 14.34 31.40 2.06
C GLY A 521 14.36 30.12 1.24
N ALA A 522 13.90 29.02 1.83
CA ALA A 522 13.72 27.77 1.08
C ALA A 522 12.66 27.97 -0.03
N THR A 523 12.90 27.41 -1.20
CA THR A 523 11.86 27.26 -2.24
C THR A 523 10.78 26.31 -1.72
N GLY A 524 9.52 26.67 -1.93
CA GLY A 524 8.40 25.80 -1.59
C GLY A 524 8.48 24.47 -2.33
N ALA A 525 7.98 23.41 -1.72
CA ALA A 525 7.83 22.13 -2.41
C ALA A 525 6.81 22.26 -3.53
N ALA A 526 6.99 21.52 -4.63
CA ALA A 526 5.93 21.34 -5.60
C ALA A 526 4.74 20.59 -4.97
N GLY A 527 3.55 20.77 -5.52
CA GLY A 527 2.40 19.94 -5.21
C GLY A 527 2.68 18.48 -5.53
N THR A 528 1.84 17.61 -4.98
CA THR A 528 1.97 16.16 -5.13
C THR A 528 0.71 15.59 -5.77
N ILE A 529 0.88 14.56 -6.59
CA ILE A 529 -0.23 13.69 -7.01
C ILE A 529 -0.32 12.58 -5.96
N THR A 530 -1.50 12.39 -5.38
CA THR A 530 -1.74 11.25 -4.47
C THR A 530 -1.94 9.99 -5.33
N PRO A 531 -1.07 8.96 -5.21
CA PRO A 531 -1.26 7.72 -5.96
C PRO A 531 -2.60 7.05 -5.62
N GLY A 532 -3.36 6.64 -6.64
CA GLY A 532 -4.69 6.05 -6.48
C GLY A 532 -5.87 7.03 -6.59
N ASN A 533 -5.62 8.35 -6.67
CA ASN A 533 -6.65 9.37 -6.95
C ASN A 533 -6.82 9.63 -8.46
N GLY A 534 -6.65 8.62 -9.33
CA GLY A 534 -6.98 8.75 -10.75
C GLY A 534 -8.46 8.46 -10.99
N GLY A 535 -9.03 8.98 -12.08
CA GLY A 535 -10.39 8.60 -12.47
C GLY A 535 -10.43 7.12 -12.80
N ASN A 536 -11.37 6.37 -12.24
CA ASN A 536 -11.56 4.96 -12.56
C ASN A 536 -12.27 4.82 -13.90
N GLY A 537 -11.98 3.76 -14.64
CA GLY A 537 -12.75 3.40 -15.82
C GLY A 537 -14.17 2.98 -15.45
N GLY A 538 -15.14 3.35 -16.29
CA GLY A 538 -16.54 2.98 -16.13
C GLY A 538 -16.79 1.50 -16.38
N LEU A 539 -17.83 0.95 -15.78
CA LEU A 539 -18.24 -0.44 -16.02
C LEU A 539 -18.79 -0.62 -17.44
N GLY A 540 -18.52 -1.76 -18.05
CA GLY A 540 -19.21 -2.19 -19.27
C GLY A 540 -20.68 -2.53 -18.99
N GLY A 541 -21.56 -2.17 -19.92
CA GLY A 541 -22.98 -2.50 -19.84
C GLY A 541 -23.23 -3.99 -19.93
N ALA A 542 -24.25 -4.51 -19.23
CA ALA A 542 -24.64 -5.91 -19.35
C ALA A 542 -25.21 -6.20 -20.74
N GLY A 543 -25.00 -7.41 -21.25
CA GLY A 543 -25.68 -7.92 -22.43
C GLY A 543 -27.16 -8.20 -22.15
N TYR A 544 -27.99 -8.08 -23.19
CA TYR A 544 -29.42 -8.32 -23.10
C TYR A 544 -29.72 -9.80 -22.83
N THR A 545 -30.48 -10.05 -21.78
CA THR A 545 -31.05 -11.37 -21.51
C THR A 545 -32.32 -11.57 -22.32
N GLN A 546 -32.34 -12.60 -23.15
CA GLN A 546 -33.43 -12.84 -24.07
C GLN A 546 -34.69 -13.29 -23.34
N THR A 547 -35.84 -12.74 -23.74
CA THR A 547 -37.17 -13.11 -23.20
C THR A 547 -37.96 -14.02 -24.15
N VAL A 548 -37.50 -14.14 -25.39
CA VAL A 548 -38.03 -15.00 -26.45
C VAL A 548 -36.87 -15.68 -27.18
N SER A 549 -37.13 -16.75 -27.94
CA SER A 549 -36.07 -17.59 -28.53
C SER A 549 -34.97 -16.79 -29.25
N GLY A 550 -33.73 -16.91 -28.79
CA GLY A 550 -32.58 -16.19 -29.32
C GLY A 550 -31.37 -16.22 -28.40
N ASN A 551 -30.19 -15.83 -28.91
CA ASN A 551 -28.94 -15.78 -28.15
C ASN A 551 -28.88 -14.53 -27.27
N GLY A 552 -28.36 -14.66 -26.05
CA GLY A 552 -28.07 -13.55 -25.18
C GLY A 552 -27.02 -12.61 -25.79
N GLY A 553 -27.13 -11.32 -25.49
CA GLY A 553 -26.16 -10.33 -25.95
C GLY A 553 -24.85 -10.38 -25.19
N THR A 554 -23.75 -9.96 -25.79
CA THR A 554 -22.46 -9.90 -25.09
C THR A 554 -22.41 -8.73 -24.12
N GLY A 555 -21.71 -8.88 -23.00
CA GLY A 555 -21.39 -7.76 -22.12
C GLY A 555 -20.43 -6.78 -22.80
N GLY A 556 -20.54 -5.50 -22.44
CA GLY A 556 -19.64 -4.45 -22.90
C GLY A 556 -18.31 -4.46 -22.16
N ASN A 557 -17.24 -3.96 -22.77
CA ASN A 557 -15.95 -3.86 -22.10
C ASN A 557 -15.95 -2.75 -21.05
N GLY A 558 -15.17 -2.92 -19.98
CA GLY A 558 -14.90 -1.84 -19.03
C GLY A 558 -13.99 -0.76 -19.62
N GLY A 559 -14.12 0.47 -19.14
CA GLY A 559 -13.28 1.60 -19.53
C GLY A 559 -11.88 1.50 -18.92
N ILE A 560 -10.90 2.16 -19.54
CA ILE A 560 -9.53 2.22 -19.01
C ILE A 560 -9.49 3.21 -17.84
N GLY A 561 -8.72 2.92 -16.80
CA GLY A 561 -8.46 3.88 -15.73
C GLY A 561 -7.62 5.06 -16.23
N GLY A 562 -7.88 6.26 -15.73
CA GLY A 562 -6.98 7.39 -15.88
C GLY A 562 -5.61 7.09 -15.26
N LEU A 563 -4.64 7.98 -15.38
CA LEU A 563 -3.22 7.74 -15.10
C LEU A 563 -2.93 6.98 -13.79
N TYR A 564 -3.71 7.22 -12.73
CA TYR A 564 -3.60 6.55 -11.42
C TYR A 564 -4.85 5.75 -11.01
N GLY A 565 -5.82 5.59 -11.92
CA GLY A 565 -7.13 5.01 -11.68
C GLY A 565 -7.19 3.52 -12.02
N ASN A 566 -8.19 2.84 -11.49
CA ASN A 566 -8.44 1.44 -11.82
C ASN A 566 -9.17 1.31 -13.15
N GLY A 567 -8.98 0.19 -13.84
CA GLY A 567 -9.81 -0.17 -14.99
C GLY A 567 -11.23 -0.55 -14.55
N GLY A 568 -12.21 -0.25 -15.40
CA GLY A 568 -13.60 -0.63 -15.18
C GLY A 568 -13.83 -2.11 -15.41
N GLY A 569 -14.78 -2.72 -14.69
CA GLY A 569 -15.18 -4.10 -14.93
C GLY A 569 -15.90 -4.29 -16.27
N GLY A 570 -15.71 -5.45 -16.90
CA GLY A 570 -16.51 -5.87 -18.04
C GLY A 570 -17.95 -6.21 -17.65
N GLY A 571 -18.90 -5.95 -18.54
CA GLY A 571 -20.31 -6.27 -18.34
C GLY A 571 -20.58 -7.78 -18.43
N HIS A 572 -21.59 -8.25 -17.72
CA HIS A 572 -22.04 -9.63 -17.82
C HIS A 572 -22.68 -9.91 -19.19
N GLY A 573 -22.46 -11.10 -19.74
CA GLY A 573 -23.21 -11.59 -20.90
C GLY A 573 -24.67 -11.88 -20.52
N GLY A 574 -25.59 -11.63 -21.45
CA GLY A 574 -27.01 -11.92 -21.25
C GLY A 574 -27.33 -13.40 -21.42
N ASP A 575 -28.38 -13.89 -20.77
CA ASP A 575 -28.84 -15.27 -20.95
C ASP A 575 -29.55 -15.45 -22.30
N GLY A 576 -29.40 -16.63 -22.91
CA GLY A 576 -30.20 -17.06 -24.05
C GLY A 576 -31.61 -17.46 -23.64
N ALA A 577 -32.52 -17.57 -24.61
CA ALA A 577 -33.87 -18.10 -24.39
C ALA A 577 -34.26 -19.11 -25.48
N GLY A 578 -35.18 -20.01 -25.15
CA GLY A 578 -35.53 -21.13 -26.02
C GLY A 578 -34.36 -22.11 -26.16
N ASN A 579 -33.69 -22.10 -27.32
CA ASN A 579 -32.48 -22.87 -27.62
C ASN A 579 -31.25 -21.98 -27.86
N GLY A 580 -31.33 -20.71 -27.46
CA GLY A 580 -30.26 -19.74 -27.70
C GLY A 580 -29.09 -19.87 -26.73
N ASN A 581 -27.91 -19.51 -27.22
CA ASN A 581 -26.68 -19.48 -26.45
C ASN A 581 -26.66 -18.26 -25.50
N GLY A 582 -25.97 -18.38 -24.38
CA GLY A 582 -25.62 -17.23 -23.56
C GLY A 582 -24.60 -16.33 -24.25
N GLY A 583 -24.67 -15.02 -23.98
CA GLY A 583 -23.70 -14.06 -24.48
C GLY A 583 -22.38 -14.13 -23.72
N GLY A 584 -21.27 -13.81 -24.39
CA GLY A 584 -19.96 -13.70 -23.72
C GLY A 584 -19.90 -12.50 -22.77
N GLY A 585 -19.12 -12.61 -21.71
CA GLY A 585 -18.81 -11.50 -20.82
C GLY A 585 -17.84 -10.48 -21.45
N GLY A 586 -17.93 -9.23 -21.00
CA GLY A 586 -17.07 -8.15 -21.47
C GLY A 586 -15.67 -8.22 -20.88
N VAL A 587 -14.68 -7.65 -21.57
CA VAL A 587 -13.30 -7.56 -21.07
C VAL A 587 -13.19 -6.46 -20.02
N GLY A 588 -12.46 -6.71 -18.94
CA GLY A 588 -12.12 -5.68 -17.95
C GLY A 588 -11.14 -4.65 -18.53
N GLY A 589 -11.33 -3.38 -18.19
CA GLY A 589 -10.47 -2.29 -18.63
C GLY A 589 -9.08 -2.35 -17.99
N ASN A 590 -8.07 -1.81 -18.66
CA ASN A 590 -6.72 -1.73 -18.10
C ASN A 590 -6.64 -0.67 -16.98
N SER A 591 -5.67 -0.83 -16.08
CA SER A 591 -5.37 0.21 -15.11
C SER A 591 -4.74 1.45 -15.76
N GLY A 592 -4.64 2.52 -14.97
CA GLY A 592 -3.75 3.63 -15.26
C GLY A 592 -2.29 3.22 -15.38
N ALA A 593 -1.54 3.98 -16.17
CA ALA A 593 -0.12 3.72 -16.42
C ALA A 593 0.81 4.07 -15.23
N MET A 594 0.34 4.83 -14.24
CA MET A 594 1.13 5.20 -13.05
C MET A 594 0.67 4.47 -11.79
N ALA A 595 -0.60 4.11 -11.67
CA ALA A 595 -1.14 3.30 -10.59
C ALA A 595 -2.51 2.72 -10.97
N GLY A 596 -2.98 1.74 -10.21
CA GLY A 596 -4.32 1.17 -10.29
C GLY A 596 -4.31 -0.33 -10.58
N ALA A 597 -5.47 -0.95 -10.44
CA ALA A 597 -5.73 -2.34 -10.79
C ALA A 597 -6.44 -2.44 -12.15
N GLY A 598 -6.20 -3.51 -12.89
CA GLY A 598 -7.03 -3.89 -14.03
C GLY A 598 -8.44 -4.26 -13.58
N GLY A 599 -9.45 -3.92 -14.37
CA GLY A 599 -10.83 -4.27 -14.12
C GLY A 599 -11.08 -5.76 -14.30
N ASN A 600 -12.04 -6.33 -13.59
CA ASN A 600 -12.40 -7.74 -13.77
C ASN A 600 -13.12 -7.96 -15.11
N GLY A 601 -12.95 -9.13 -15.71
CA GLY A 601 -13.77 -9.58 -16.83
C GLY A 601 -15.20 -9.88 -16.36
N GLY A 602 -16.17 -9.64 -17.23
CA GLY A 602 -17.57 -9.97 -16.98
C GLY A 602 -17.84 -11.46 -17.13
N ASP A 603 -18.82 -11.99 -16.40
CA ASP A 603 -19.21 -13.38 -16.54
C ASP A 603 -19.97 -13.63 -17.86
N GLY A 604 -19.88 -14.83 -18.40
CA GLY A 604 -20.70 -15.27 -19.52
C GLY A 604 -22.14 -15.57 -19.10
N GLY A 605 -23.09 -15.30 -19.98
CA GLY A 605 -24.51 -15.61 -19.77
C GLY A 605 -24.82 -17.10 -19.93
N ASN A 606 -25.93 -17.56 -19.39
CA ASN A 606 -26.37 -18.94 -19.49
C ASN A 606 -27.05 -19.22 -20.84
N GLY A 607 -26.84 -20.40 -21.41
CA GLY A 607 -27.62 -20.92 -22.51
C GLY A 607 -28.98 -21.43 -22.02
N ALA A 608 -30.00 -21.36 -22.88
CA ALA A 608 -31.32 -21.95 -22.60
C ALA A 608 -31.57 -23.17 -23.47
N GLY A 609 -32.28 -24.16 -22.94
CA GLY A 609 -32.65 -25.37 -23.68
C GLY A 609 -31.41 -26.11 -24.19
N THR A 610 -31.24 -26.17 -25.51
CA THR A 610 -30.04 -26.74 -26.15
C THR A 610 -28.91 -25.74 -26.39
N GLY A 611 -29.00 -24.54 -25.82
CA GLY A 611 -28.02 -23.47 -25.99
C GLY A 611 -26.77 -23.68 -25.13
N ASN A 612 -25.63 -23.21 -25.63
CA ASN A 612 -24.37 -23.20 -24.91
C ASN A 612 -24.28 -22.00 -23.96
N GLY A 613 -23.54 -22.14 -22.86
CA GLY A 613 -23.15 -21.01 -22.03
C GLY A 613 -22.17 -20.09 -22.76
N GLY A 614 -22.23 -18.81 -22.45
CA GLY A 614 -21.28 -17.81 -22.94
C GLY A 614 -19.95 -17.89 -22.21
N ASN A 615 -18.85 -17.53 -22.87
CA ASN A 615 -17.53 -17.48 -22.24
C ASN A 615 -17.41 -16.28 -21.29
N GLY A 616 -16.63 -16.43 -20.23
CA GLY A 616 -16.23 -15.31 -19.37
C GLY A 616 -15.25 -14.36 -20.08
N GLY A 617 -15.32 -13.07 -19.74
CA GLY A 617 -14.42 -12.05 -20.24
C GLY A 617 -13.05 -12.09 -19.56
N SER A 618 -12.00 -11.65 -20.25
CA SER A 618 -10.68 -11.54 -19.64
C SER A 618 -10.58 -10.37 -18.65
N GLY A 619 -9.79 -10.52 -17.61
CA GLY A 619 -9.41 -9.42 -16.72
C GLY A 619 -8.47 -8.42 -17.40
N GLY A 620 -8.55 -7.16 -16.98
CA GLY A 620 -7.74 -6.06 -17.47
C GLY A 620 -6.30 -6.13 -16.97
N ILE A 621 -5.38 -5.56 -17.75
CA ILE A 621 -3.95 -5.55 -17.44
C ILE A 621 -3.60 -4.34 -16.57
N SER A 622 -2.72 -4.54 -15.58
CA SER A 622 -2.00 -3.47 -14.92
C SER A 622 -0.57 -3.37 -15.44
N ASP A 623 -0.30 -2.39 -16.29
CA ASP A 623 1.04 -2.14 -16.84
C ASP A 623 1.53 -0.75 -16.46
N HIS A 624 2.44 -0.70 -15.48
CA HIS A 624 2.94 0.56 -14.96
C HIS A 624 4.20 1.05 -15.67
N ASN A 625 4.25 2.36 -15.92
CA ASN A 625 5.37 3.09 -16.50
C ASN A 625 6.66 2.87 -15.67
N PRO A 626 7.85 2.83 -16.31
CA PRO A 626 9.15 2.70 -15.63
C PRO A 626 9.45 3.67 -14.47
N ILE A 627 8.69 4.76 -14.30
CA ILE A 627 8.86 5.68 -13.16
C ILE A 627 7.87 5.44 -12.01
N SER A 628 6.86 4.58 -12.19
CA SER A 628 5.85 4.30 -11.17
C SER A 628 6.44 3.54 -9.98
N THR A 629 5.91 3.81 -8.79
CA THR A 629 6.23 3.10 -7.54
C THR A 629 5.02 2.38 -6.94
N ALA A 630 3.92 2.28 -7.68
CA ALA A 630 2.65 1.71 -7.22
C ALA A 630 2.52 0.21 -7.52
N ASN A 631 1.76 -0.51 -6.70
CA ASN A 631 1.42 -1.93 -6.88
C ASN A 631 0.62 -2.14 -8.17
N ALA A 632 1.01 -3.13 -8.98
CA ALA A 632 0.28 -3.54 -10.18
C ALA A 632 -0.55 -4.78 -9.87
N THR A 633 -1.86 -4.74 -10.13
CA THR A 633 -2.76 -5.88 -9.90
C THR A 633 -3.64 -6.11 -11.13
N GLY A 634 -3.44 -7.22 -11.82
CA GLY A 634 -4.29 -7.60 -12.95
C GLY A 634 -5.70 -7.99 -12.51
N GLY A 635 -6.69 -7.71 -13.35
CA GLY A 635 -8.09 -8.05 -13.09
C GLY A 635 -8.36 -9.55 -13.14
N VAL A 636 -9.36 -10.02 -12.41
CA VAL A 636 -9.78 -11.43 -12.44
C VAL A 636 -10.57 -11.71 -13.72
N GLY A 637 -10.38 -12.88 -14.33
CA GLY A 637 -11.19 -13.34 -15.46
C GLY A 637 -12.61 -13.72 -15.03
N GLY A 638 -13.60 -13.42 -15.87
CA GLY A 638 -15.00 -13.73 -15.63
C GLY A 638 -15.31 -15.23 -15.72
N GLN A 639 -16.38 -15.67 -15.07
CA GLN A 639 -16.84 -17.05 -15.08
C GLN A 639 -17.49 -17.40 -16.42
N GLY A 640 -17.38 -18.66 -16.85
CA GLY A 640 -18.15 -19.19 -17.97
C GLY A 640 -19.62 -19.45 -17.58
N GLY A 641 -20.55 -19.17 -18.48
CA GLY A 641 -21.98 -19.42 -18.29
C GLY A 641 -22.34 -20.91 -18.40
N THR A 642 -23.48 -21.29 -17.83
CA THR A 642 -23.98 -22.68 -17.89
C THR A 642 -24.74 -22.96 -19.19
N GLY A 643 -24.85 -24.22 -19.62
CA GLY A 643 -25.62 -24.58 -20.82
C GLY A 643 -25.56 -26.07 -21.15
N VAL A 644 -25.84 -26.46 -22.39
CA VAL A 644 -25.52 -27.84 -22.85
C VAL A 644 -24.02 -28.03 -22.95
N THR A 645 -23.34 -27.11 -23.64
CA THR A 645 -21.92 -26.88 -23.45
C THR A 645 -21.73 -25.70 -22.53
N GLY A 646 -21.03 -25.87 -21.41
CA GLY A 646 -20.65 -24.76 -20.53
C GLY A 646 -19.64 -23.84 -21.21
N GLY A 647 -19.72 -22.54 -20.96
CA GLY A 647 -18.78 -21.57 -21.50
C GLY A 647 -17.40 -21.66 -20.81
N ASP A 648 -16.33 -21.31 -21.51
CA ASP A 648 -15.00 -21.27 -20.90
C ASP A 648 -14.86 -20.07 -19.93
N GLY A 649 -14.05 -20.23 -18.89
CA GLY A 649 -13.68 -19.12 -18.00
C GLY A 649 -12.71 -18.14 -18.67
N GLY A 650 -12.81 -16.87 -18.31
CA GLY A 650 -11.96 -15.80 -18.81
C GLY A 650 -10.54 -15.87 -18.23
N THR A 651 -9.54 -15.39 -18.98
CA THR A 651 -8.16 -15.31 -18.48
C THR A 651 -7.99 -14.18 -17.48
N GLY A 652 -7.16 -14.37 -16.47
CA GLY A 652 -6.73 -13.29 -15.56
C GLY A 652 -5.83 -12.27 -16.26
N GLY A 653 -5.90 -11.02 -15.83
CA GLY A 653 -5.09 -9.92 -16.35
C GLY A 653 -3.64 -9.94 -15.85
N GLY A 654 -2.71 -9.43 -16.66
CA GLY A 654 -1.29 -9.36 -16.27
C GLY A 654 -0.97 -8.19 -15.33
N ALA A 655 0.15 -8.28 -14.61
CA ALA A 655 0.69 -7.23 -13.76
C ALA A 655 2.18 -6.97 -14.04
N PHE A 656 2.55 -5.72 -14.34
CA PHE A 656 3.90 -5.35 -14.76
C PHE A 656 4.44 -4.18 -13.94
N ILE A 657 5.55 -4.42 -13.22
CA ILE A 657 6.34 -3.39 -12.54
C ILE A 657 7.64 -3.18 -13.31
N ARG A 658 7.75 -2.04 -14.00
CA ARG A 658 8.90 -1.72 -14.87
C ARG A 658 9.97 -0.86 -14.19
N ASN A 659 9.69 -0.32 -13.01
CA ASN A 659 10.62 0.54 -12.27
C ASN A 659 11.60 -0.30 -11.41
N PRO A 660 12.92 -0.24 -11.67
CA PRO A 660 13.90 -0.98 -10.88
C PRO A 660 13.98 -0.54 -9.42
N ALA A 661 13.61 0.71 -9.11
CA ALA A 661 13.63 1.25 -7.76
C ALA A 661 12.33 0.95 -6.97
N ALA A 662 11.30 0.38 -7.61
CA ALA A 662 10.03 0.13 -6.94
C ALA A 662 10.13 -1.02 -5.93
N THR A 663 9.55 -0.81 -4.75
CA THR A 663 9.27 -1.84 -3.74
C THR A 663 7.86 -2.41 -3.88
N ALA A 664 7.19 -2.09 -4.98
CA ALA A 664 5.79 -2.41 -5.26
C ALA A 664 5.57 -3.90 -5.56
N THR A 665 4.37 -4.38 -5.26
CA THR A 665 3.95 -5.75 -5.53
C THR A 665 3.33 -5.87 -6.93
N ALA A 666 3.72 -6.90 -7.69
CA ALA A 666 3.09 -7.30 -8.95
C ALA A 666 2.21 -8.53 -8.72
N THR A 667 0.89 -8.41 -8.92
CA THR A 667 -0.07 -9.50 -8.72
C THR A 667 -0.87 -9.77 -9.99
N GLY A 668 -0.64 -10.90 -10.66
CA GLY A 668 -1.45 -11.34 -11.79
C GLY A 668 -2.87 -11.72 -11.35
N GLY A 669 -3.87 -11.43 -12.18
CA GLY A 669 -5.27 -11.74 -11.91
C GLY A 669 -5.58 -13.24 -12.02
N GLN A 670 -6.58 -13.71 -11.29
CA GLN A 670 -6.99 -15.12 -11.33
C GLN A 670 -7.72 -15.45 -12.64
N GLY A 671 -7.58 -16.68 -13.14
CA GLY A 671 -8.45 -17.19 -14.21
C GLY A 671 -9.87 -17.46 -13.69
N GLY A 672 -10.89 -17.17 -14.51
CA GLY A 672 -12.28 -17.53 -14.22
C GLY A 672 -12.52 -19.02 -14.35
N ALA A 673 -13.46 -19.59 -13.62
CA ALA A 673 -13.84 -20.98 -13.76
C ALA A 673 -14.71 -21.21 -15.01
N GLY A 674 -14.65 -22.42 -15.53
CA GLY A 674 -15.51 -22.86 -16.62
C GLY A 674 -16.96 -23.08 -16.16
N GLY A 675 -17.90 -22.80 -17.05
CA GLY A 675 -19.32 -23.03 -16.85
C GLY A 675 -19.66 -24.52 -16.84
N SER A 676 -20.68 -24.88 -16.06
CA SER A 676 -21.18 -26.25 -16.03
C SER A 676 -21.99 -26.58 -17.29
N GLY A 677 -21.82 -27.79 -17.81
CA GLY A 677 -22.46 -28.23 -19.05
C GLY A 677 -23.13 -29.59 -18.92
N SER A 678 -24.33 -29.75 -19.47
CA SER A 678 -25.01 -31.05 -19.44
C SER A 678 -24.39 -32.09 -20.38
N THR A 679 -23.74 -31.65 -21.49
CA THR A 679 -23.07 -32.50 -22.49
C THR A 679 -21.56 -32.32 -22.56
N GLN A 680 -21.07 -31.11 -22.30
CA GLN A 680 -19.64 -30.80 -22.23
C GLN A 680 -19.48 -29.57 -21.35
N SER A 681 -18.62 -29.59 -20.36
CA SER A 681 -18.38 -28.41 -19.52
C SER A 681 -17.28 -27.52 -20.08
N GLY A 682 -17.30 -26.25 -19.67
CA GLY A 682 -16.29 -25.28 -20.06
C GLY A 682 -14.98 -25.49 -19.30
N ASN A 683 -13.87 -25.09 -19.91
CA ASN A 683 -12.56 -25.11 -19.28
C ASN A 683 -12.38 -23.89 -18.38
N GLY A 684 -11.55 -24.01 -17.35
CA GLY A 684 -11.09 -22.86 -16.57
C GLY A 684 -10.16 -21.96 -17.38
N GLY A 685 -10.23 -20.67 -17.12
CA GLY A 685 -9.37 -19.66 -17.71
C GLY A 685 -7.96 -19.70 -17.12
N ASN A 686 -6.96 -19.28 -17.91
CA ASN A 686 -5.58 -19.20 -17.43
C ASN A 686 -5.40 -18.04 -16.43
N GLY A 687 -4.53 -18.23 -15.45
CA GLY A 687 -4.11 -17.17 -14.55
C GLY A 687 -3.21 -16.13 -15.22
N GLY A 688 -3.23 -14.92 -14.68
CA GLY A 688 -2.52 -13.75 -15.21
C GLY A 688 -1.01 -13.78 -14.94
N PHE A 689 -0.25 -13.27 -15.90
CA PHE A 689 1.21 -13.12 -15.81
C PHE A 689 1.62 -12.05 -14.79
N ALA A 690 2.76 -12.22 -14.12
CA ALA A 690 3.34 -11.20 -13.27
C ALA A 690 4.81 -10.91 -13.66
N TYR A 691 5.20 -9.64 -13.65
CA TYR A 691 6.54 -9.20 -14.05
C TYR A 691 7.06 -8.09 -13.13
N THR A 692 8.33 -8.17 -12.71
CA THR A 692 8.97 -7.10 -11.94
C THR A 692 10.43 -6.88 -12.27
N LYS A 693 10.82 -5.61 -12.44
CA LYS A 693 12.22 -5.14 -12.32
C LYS A 693 12.57 -4.65 -10.92
N GLY A 694 11.57 -4.50 -10.05
CA GLY A 694 11.70 -3.95 -8.70
C GLY A 694 12.05 -4.99 -7.64
N THR A 695 12.06 -4.56 -6.38
CA THR A 695 12.44 -5.39 -5.22
C THR A 695 11.24 -5.94 -4.44
N GLY A 696 10.02 -5.49 -4.77
CA GLY A 696 8.79 -5.92 -4.11
C GLY A 696 8.35 -7.34 -4.46
N ALA A 697 7.33 -7.82 -3.75
CA ALA A 697 6.78 -9.15 -3.94
C ALA A 697 6.17 -9.35 -5.34
N ILE A 698 6.10 -10.59 -5.79
CA ILE A 698 5.53 -10.93 -7.09
C ILE A 698 4.68 -12.20 -6.97
N THR A 699 3.49 -12.21 -7.56
CA THR A 699 2.58 -13.36 -7.51
C THR A 699 1.82 -13.42 -8.82
N ALA A 700 1.92 -14.53 -9.55
CA ALA A 700 1.08 -14.74 -10.72
C ALA A 700 -0.31 -15.27 -10.31
N GLY A 701 -1.30 -15.11 -11.19
CA GLY A 701 -2.63 -15.64 -10.95
C GLY A 701 -2.69 -17.15 -11.12
N THR A 702 -3.47 -17.84 -10.30
CA THR A 702 -3.84 -19.26 -10.48
C THR A 702 -4.79 -19.46 -11.65
N GLY A 703 -4.76 -20.64 -12.24
CA GLY A 703 -5.75 -21.06 -13.22
C GLY A 703 -7.13 -21.23 -12.59
N GLY A 704 -8.18 -20.96 -13.34
CA GLY A 704 -9.56 -21.23 -12.92
C GLY A 704 -9.89 -22.71 -12.99
N ASP A 705 -10.87 -23.15 -12.20
CA ASP A 705 -11.31 -24.55 -12.22
C ASP A 705 -12.13 -24.86 -13.49
N GLY A 706 -12.09 -26.09 -13.95
CA GLY A 706 -12.97 -26.58 -15.01
C GLY A 706 -14.42 -26.72 -14.52
N GLY A 707 -15.38 -26.48 -15.40
CA GLY A 707 -16.79 -26.62 -15.09
C GLY A 707 -17.21 -28.08 -14.90
N ASN A 708 -18.31 -28.32 -14.19
CA ASN A 708 -18.83 -29.68 -14.00
C ASN A 708 -19.63 -30.14 -15.23
N GLY A 709 -19.28 -31.32 -15.76
CA GLY A 709 -20.03 -32.04 -16.78
C GLY A 709 -21.11 -32.87 -16.10
N GLY A 710 -22.34 -32.89 -16.62
CA GLY A 710 -23.39 -33.79 -16.14
C GLY A 710 -23.07 -35.27 -16.43
N SER A 711 -23.70 -35.84 -17.45
CA SER A 711 -23.47 -37.23 -17.88
C SER A 711 -22.21 -37.43 -18.74
N PHE A 712 -21.35 -36.42 -18.84
CA PHE A 712 -20.23 -36.37 -19.78
C PHE A 712 -18.97 -35.81 -19.10
N ARG A 713 -17.88 -35.61 -19.86
CA ARG A 713 -16.59 -35.21 -19.29
C ARG A 713 -16.66 -33.82 -18.63
N GLY A 714 -16.09 -33.70 -17.43
CA GLY A 714 -15.82 -32.43 -16.76
C GLY A 714 -14.78 -31.57 -17.49
N GLY A 715 -14.76 -30.27 -17.20
CA GLY A 715 -13.94 -29.28 -17.91
C GLY A 715 -12.48 -29.38 -17.45
N ASN A 716 -11.54 -29.00 -18.30
CA ASN A 716 -10.14 -28.95 -17.86
C ASN A 716 -9.92 -27.71 -16.99
N GLY A 717 -9.06 -27.82 -15.98
CA GLY A 717 -8.59 -26.66 -15.24
C GLY A 717 -7.70 -25.78 -16.09
N GLY A 718 -7.73 -24.47 -15.86
CA GLY A 718 -6.88 -23.49 -16.52
C GLY A 718 -5.44 -23.56 -16.03
N ASN A 719 -4.49 -23.08 -16.83
CA ASN A 719 -3.09 -23.06 -16.41
C ASN A 719 -2.83 -21.94 -15.39
N GLY A 720 -1.91 -22.17 -14.45
CA GLY A 720 -1.37 -21.13 -13.60
C GLY A 720 -0.57 -20.11 -14.42
N GLY A 721 -0.67 -18.84 -14.05
CA GLY A 721 0.10 -17.76 -14.65
C GLY A 721 1.59 -17.88 -14.34
N SER A 722 2.42 -17.45 -15.30
CA SER A 722 3.86 -17.38 -15.12
C SER A 722 4.28 -16.10 -14.40
N LEU A 723 5.43 -16.12 -13.75
CA LEU A 723 6.04 -14.92 -13.18
C LEU A 723 7.51 -14.77 -13.59
N GLU A 724 7.94 -13.53 -13.79
CA GLU A 724 9.30 -13.18 -14.21
C GLU A 724 9.89 -12.07 -13.31
N ILE A 725 11.11 -12.31 -12.83
CA ILE A 725 11.91 -11.35 -12.04
C ILE A 725 13.14 -10.95 -12.86
N ASP A 726 13.08 -9.76 -13.45
CA ASP A 726 14.14 -9.17 -14.27
C ASP A 726 15.01 -8.22 -13.43
N THR A 727 15.53 -8.74 -12.30
CA THR A 727 16.48 -8.03 -11.43
C THR A 727 17.15 -8.99 -10.45
N SER A 728 18.40 -8.70 -10.09
CA SER A 728 19.10 -9.41 -9.02
C SER A 728 18.87 -8.83 -7.63
N ALA A 729 18.23 -7.66 -7.53
CA ALA A 729 17.98 -6.97 -6.26
C ALA A 729 16.74 -7.50 -5.51
N SER A 730 15.92 -8.33 -6.15
CA SER A 730 14.72 -8.88 -5.51
C SER A 730 15.08 -9.83 -4.36
N THR A 731 14.37 -9.67 -3.24
CA THR A 731 14.53 -10.52 -2.05
C THR A 731 13.40 -11.55 -1.90
N PHE A 732 12.43 -11.53 -2.82
CA PHE A 732 11.28 -12.41 -2.79
C PHE A 732 11.64 -13.81 -3.26
N VAL A 733 11.03 -14.84 -2.64
CA VAL A 733 11.18 -16.25 -3.06
C VAL A 733 10.01 -16.61 -3.96
N PRO A 734 10.16 -16.58 -5.30
CA PRO A 734 9.05 -16.83 -6.19
C PRO A 734 8.64 -18.29 -6.27
N VAL A 735 7.32 -18.51 -6.20
CA VAL A 735 6.67 -19.78 -6.52
C VAL A 735 5.64 -19.50 -7.62
N GLY A 736 5.64 -20.32 -8.68
CA GLY A 736 4.70 -20.20 -9.78
C GLY A 736 3.27 -20.44 -9.31
N ALA A 737 2.31 -19.88 -10.04
CA ALA A 737 0.91 -20.04 -9.65
C ALA A 737 0.40 -21.47 -9.88
N THR A 738 -0.60 -21.90 -9.11
CA THR A 738 -1.18 -23.23 -9.28
C THR A 738 -2.06 -23.30 -10.54
N GLY A 739 -2.04 -24.44 -11.23
CA GLY A 739 -3.06 -24.78 -12.21
C GLY A 739 -4.42 -24.98 -11.53
N GLY A 740 -5.50 -24.67 -12.24
CA GLY A 740 -6.86 -24.92 -11.79
C GLY A 740 -7.20 -26.40 -11.80
N ASN A 741 -8.18 -26.81 -11.01
CA ASN A 741 -8.61 -28.21 -10.95
C ASN A 741 -9.49 -28.58 -12.14
N GLY A 742 -9.46 -29.83 -12.54
CA GLY A 742 -10.42 -30.38 -13.49
C GLY A 742 -11.82 -30.47 -12.86
N GLY A 743 -12.85 -30.16 -13.66
CA GLY A 743 -14.24 -30.27 -13.24
C GLY A 743 -14.68 -31.73 -13.12
N SER A 744 -15.69 -31.98 -12.30
CA SER A 744 -16.30 -33.31 -12.17
C SER A 744 -17.20 -33.64 -13.36
N GLY A 745 -17.43 -34.91 -13.64
CA GLY A 745 -18.40 -35.36 -14.65
C GLY A 745 -18.37 -36.87 -14.80
N PHE A 746 -19.04 -37.45 -15.80
CA PHE A 746 -18.98 -38.91 -16.01
C PHE A 746 -17.52 -39.39 -16.14
N ASN A 747 -16.72 -38.64 -16.90
CA ASN A 747 -15.27 -38.65 -16.78
C ASN A 747 -14.83 -37.33 -16.14
N GLY A 748 -13.90 -37.36 -15.20
CA GLY A 748 -13.32 -36.13 -14.66
C GLY A 748 -12.52 -35.37 -15.72
N GLY A 749 -12.52 -34.05 -15.65
CA GLY A 749 -11.64 -33.19 -16.44
C GLY A 749 -10.19 -33.25 -15.96
N SER A 750 -9.22 -32.87 -16.80
CA SER A 750 -7.82 -32.81 -16.37
C SER A 750 -7.52 -31.55 -15.55
N GLY A 751 -6.63 -31.64 -14.58
CA GLY A 751 -6.07 -30.46 -13.92
C GLY A 751 -5.19 -29.63 -14.86
N GLY A 752 -5.11 -28.33 -14.61
CA GLY A 752 -4.31 -27.38 -15.37
C GLY A 752 -2.81 -27.45 -15.02
N VAL A 753 -1.96 -26.94 -15.90
CA VAL A 753 -0.51 -26.89 -15.68
C VAL A 753 -0.15 -25.78 -14.68
N GLY A 754 0.81 -26.03 -13.79
CA GLY A 754 1.36 -25.00 -12.90
C GLY A 754 2.17 -23.93 -13.65
N GLY A 755 2.20 -22.71 -13.14
CA GLY A 755 2.85 -21.57 -13.76
C GLY A 755 4.38 -21.63 -13.75
N THR A 756 5.02 -21.02 -14.74
CA THR A 756 6.49 -20.94 -14.83
C THR A 756 7.03 -19.83 -13.92
N VAL A 757 8.21 -20.04 -13.35
CA VAL A 757 9.00 -18.99 -12.68
C VAL A 757 10.29 -18.77 -13.44
N GLN A 758 10.57 -17.52 -13.81
CA GLN A 758 11.84 -17.12 -14.42
C GLN A 758 12.52 -16.01 -13.62
N ILE A 759 13.84 -16.14 -13.42
CA ILE A 759 14.68 -15.15 -12.75
C ILE A 759 15.87 -14.83 -13.66
N ASP A 760 15.88 -13.65 -14.26
CA ASP A 760 16.92 -13.22 -15.21
C ASP A 760 18.14 -12.59 -14.53
N GLY A 761 17.98 -12.16 -13.27
CA GLY A 761 19.05 -11.58 -12.48
C GLY A 761 20.23 -12.54 -12.30
N THR A 762 21.32 -12.33 -13.05
CA THR A 762 22.49 -13.23 -13.10
C THR A 762 23.26 -13.35 -11.78
N THR A 763 23.07 -12.40 -10.85
CA THR A 763 23.62 -12.44 -9.49
C THR A 763 22.57 -12.72 -8.42
N SER A 764 21.32 -13.02 -8.81
CA SER A 764 20.23 -13.31 -7.88
C SER A 764 20.51 -14.60 -7.10
N ALA A 765 20.31 -14.57 -5.78
CA ALA A 765 20.40 -15.75 -4.92
C ALA A 765 19.03 -16.44 -4.73
N GLN A 766 17.97 -15.95 -5.38
CA GLN A 766 16.61 -16.45 -5.19
C GLN A 766 16.37 -17.77 -5.94
N ASN A 767 15.59 -18.65 -5.33
CA ASN A 767 15.19 -19.90 -5.95
C ASN A 767 14.00 -19.70 -6.88
N ALA A 768 14.05 -20.27 -8.08
CA ALA A 768 12.94 -20.30 -9.03
C ALA A 768 12.16 -21.61 -8.86
N THR A 769 10.95 -21.56 -8.29
CA THR A 769 10.12 -22.76 -8.07
C THR A 769 8.88 -22.73 -8.95
N GLY A 770 8.76 -23.64 -9.91
CA GLY A 770 7.55 -23.77 -10.73
C GLY A 770 6.28 -24.00 -9.89
N GLY A 771 5.13 -23.59 -10.42
CA GLY A 771 3.84 -23.72 -9.74
C GLY A 771 3.31 -25.14 -9.70
N GLN A 772 2.36 -25.43 -8.81
CA GLN A 772 1.78 -26.79 -8.76
C GLN A 772 0.78 -27.02 -9.89
N GLY A 773 0.74 -28.24 -10.43
CA GLY A 773 -0.34 -28.67 -11.32
C GLY A 773 -1.66 -28.82 -10.55
N GLY A 774 -2.79 -28.53 -11.21
CA GLY A 774 -4.11 -28.69 -10.62
C GLY A 774 -4.52 -30.15 -10.50
N MET A 775 -5.45 -30.46 -9.59
CA MET A 775 -5.96 -31.83 -9.45
C MET A 775 -6.88 -32.22 -10.62
N GLY A 776 -6.94 -33.50 -10.94
CA GLY A 776 -7.98 -34.03 -11.82
C GLY A 776 -9.37 -33.95 -11.20
N GLY A 777 -10.40 -33.88 -12.04
CA GLY A 777 -11.80 -33.89 -11.61
C GLY A 777 -12.30 -35.28 -11.24
N VAL A 778 -13.38 -35.35 -10.47
CA VAL A 778 -14.00 -36.64 -10.09
C VAL A 778 -14.78 -37.23 -11.25
N GLY A 779 -14.57 -38.51 -11.55
CA GLY A 779 -15.40 -39.30 -12.45
C GLY A 779 -16.63 -39.85 -11.72
N THR A 780 -17.82 -39.63 -12.29
CA THR A 780 -19.12 -39.95 -11.69
C THR A 780 -19.82 -41.06 -12.48
N GLY A 781 -20.60 -41.89 -11.79
CA GLY A 781 -21.25 -43.07 -12.38
C GLY A 781 -20.40 -44.35 -12.30
N ILE A 782 -21.01 -45.48 -12.67
CA ILE A 782 -20.45 -46.82 -12.44
C ILE A 782 -19.17 -47.05 -13.26
N THR A 783 -19.14 -46.61 -14.52
CA THR A 783 -18.00 -46.80 -15.43
C THR A 783 -17.20 -45.52 -15.68
N GLY A 784 -17.39 -44.51 -14.83
CA GLY A 784 -16.69 -43.24 -14.97
C GLY A 784 -15.18 -43.38 -14.80
N ILE A 785 -14.40 -42.43 -15.30
CA ILE A 785 -12.95 -42.40 -15.12
C ILE A 785 -12.57 -41.10 -14.41
N GLY A 786 -11.72 -41.19 -13.39
CA GLY A 786 -11.17 -40.01 -12.73
C GLY A 786 -10.33 -39.15 -13.68
N GLY A 787 -10.38 -37.84 -13.50
CA GLY A 787 -9.58 -36.91 -14.26
C GLY A 787 -8.08 -37.06 -13.97
N SER A 788 -7.24 -36.74 -14.95
CA SER A 788 -5.79 -36.73 -14.77
C SER A 788 -5.32 -35.49 -14.02
N GLY A 789 -4.29 -35.63 -13.20
CA GLY A 789 -3.61 -34.49 -12.59
C GLY A 789 -2.88 -33.62 -13.61
N GLY A 790 -2.75 -32.33 -13.31
CA GLY A 790 -2.04 -31.35 -14.10
C GLY A 790 -0.51 -31.47 -13.97
N GLN A 791 0.21 -30.95 -14.95
CA GLN A 791 1.67 -30.90 -14.94
C GLN A 791 2.17 -29.86 -13.92
N GLY A 792 3.26 -30.16 -13.22
CA GLY A 792 3.98 -29.13 -12.46
C GLY A 792 4.62 -28.08 -13.36
N GLY A 793 4.75 -26.85 -12.88
CA GLY A 793 5.34 -25.72 -13.60
C GLY A 793 6.86 -25.78 -13.72
N LEU A 794 7.41 -24.99 -14.63
CA LEU A 794 8.86 -24.89 -14.89
C LEU A 794 9.52 -23.85 -13.97
N GLY A 795 10.67 -24.18 -13.37
CA GLY A 795 11.54 -23.21 -12.69
C GLY A 795 12.78 -22.91 -13.53
N ILE A 796 13.04 -21.63 -13.83
CA ILE A 796 14.19 -21.14 -14.59
C ILE A 796 14.94 -20.09 -13.79
N THR A 797 16.26 -20.24 -13.65
CA THR A 797 17.11 -19.20 -13.06
C THR A 797 18.41 -19.01 -13.84
N TYR A 798 18.78 -17.75 -14.06
CA TYR A 798 20.09 -17.34 -14.59
C TYR A 798 21.07 -16.95 -13.47
N GLY A 799 20.63 -16.98 -12.21
CA GLY A 799 21.38 -16.54 -11.03
C GLY A 799 22.09 -17.65 -10.24
N HIS A 800 22.52 -17.31 -9.02
CA HIS A 800 23.15 -18.24 -8.09
C HIS A 800 22.16 -19.14 -7.34
N GLY A 801 20.86 -18.79 -7.33
CA GLY A 801 19.82 -19.59 -6.70
C GLY A 801 19.51 -20.90 -7.43
N ASN A 802 18.67 -21.73 -6.81
CA ASN A 802 18.30 -23.04 -7.33
C ASN A 802 17.06 -22.97 -8.23
N ALA A 803 16.97 -23.86 -9.21
CA ALA A 803 15.76 -24.11 -9.98
C ALA A 803 15.04 -25.36 -9.46
N PHE A 804 13.75 -25.24 -9.18
CA PHE A 804 12.88 -26.33 -8.76
C PHE A 804 11.68 -26.45 -9.70
N GLY A 805 11.42 -27.66 -10.16
CA GLY A 805 10.19 -27.98 -10.86
C GLY A 805 9.00 -27.98 -9.90
N GLY A 806 7.85 -27.50 -10.37
CA GLY A 806 6.63 -27.50 -9.61
C GLY A 806 6.10 -28.90 -9.34
N ALA A 807 5.36 -29.06 -8.24
CA ALA A 807 4.75 -30.35 -7.94
C ALA A 807 3.64 -30.70 -8.95
N PRO A 808 3.49 -31.98 -9.32
CA PRO A 808 2.39 -32.42 -10.17
C PRO A 808 1.06 -32.33 -9.43
N GLY A 809 -0.01 -32.18 -10.20
CA GLY A 809 -1.37 -32.43 -9.71
C GLY A 809 -1.64 -33.93 -9.55
N ALA A 810 -2.46 -34.29 -8.58
CA ALA A 810 -2.96 -35.65 -8.44
C ALA A 810 -4.09 -35.94 -9.43
N GLY A 811 -4.18 -37.18 -9.92
CA GLY A 811 -5.42 -37.66 -10.54
C GLY A 811 -6.55 -37.76 -9.51
N ASN A 812 -7.74 -38.15 -9.94
CA ASN A 812 -8.88 -38.36 -9.03
C ASN A 812 -9.55 -39.73 -9.21
N THR A 813 -10.57 -40.00 -8.41
CA THR A 813 -11.33 -41.26 -8.44
C THR A 813 -12.42 -41.25 -9.53
N GLY A 814 -12.80 -42.44 -10.03
CA GLY A 814 -13.80 -42.64 -11.07
C GLY A 814 -14.85 -43.71 -10.74
N GLY A 815 -15.36 -43.77 -9.50
CA GLY A 815 -16.31 -44.83 -9.11
C GLY A 815 -15.75 -46.25 -9.34
N LEU A 816 -16.56 -47.15 -9.92
CA LEU A 816 -16.14 -48.53 -10.26
C LEU A 816 -15.36 -48.62 -11.59
N GLY A 817 -15.22 -47.53 -12.35
CA GLY A 817 -14.52 -47.52 -13.64
C GLY A 817 -13.02 -47.42 -13.47
N GLY A 818 -12.44 -46.26 -13.80
CA GLY A 818 -11.00 -46.04 -13.83
C GLY A 818 -10.51 -45.00 -12.82
N GLY A 819 -9.35 -45.24 -12.22
CA GLY A 819 -8.60 -44.22 -11.47
C GLY A 819 -7.97 -43.21 -12.43
N GLY A 820 -7.87 -41.96 -12.01
CA GLY A 820 -7.24 -40.88 -12.77
C GLY A 820 -5.73 -41.01 -12.80
N ASN A 821 -5.12 -40.63 -13.93
CA ASN A 821 -3.67 -40.61 -14.08
C ASN A 821 -3.03 -39.52 -13.20
N GLY A 822 -1.85 -39.77 -12.65
CA GLY A 822 -1.05 -38.75 -11.98
C GLY A 822 -0.49 -37.74 -12.99
N GLY A 823 -0.40 -36.47 -12.59
CA GLY A 823 0.30 -35.44 -13.38
C GLY A 823 1.80 -35.66 -13.41
N SER A 824 2.49 -35.21 -14.46
CA SER A 824 3.96 -35.26 -14.47
C SER A 824 4.57 -34.11 -13.65
N GLY A 825 5.74 -34.36 -13.08
CA GLY A 825 6.44 -33.37 -12.29
C GLY A 825 7.00 -32.23 -13.14
N GLY A 826 7.09 -31.04 -12.55
CA GLY A 826 7.62 -29.87 -13.23
C GLY A 826 9.11 -29.96 -13.52
N ASN A 827 9.54 -29.25 -14.55
CA ASN A 827 10.92 -29.20 -15.00
C ASN A 827 11.72 -28.10 -14.26
N ALA A 828 13.04 -28.24 -14.24
CA ALA A 828 13.96 -27.26 -13.65
C ALA A 828 15.14 -26.98 -14.58
N GLU A 829 15.39 -25.70 -14.87
CA GLU A 829 16.51 -25.25 -15.71
C GLU A 829 17.34 -24.19 -14.96
N ASN A 830 18.63 -24.44 -14.83
CA ASN A 830 19.56 -23.51 -14.21
C ASN A 830 20.68 -23.12 -15.19
N TRP A 831 20.66 -21.85 -15.57
CA TRP A 831 21.64 -21.21 -16.45
C TRP A 831 22.72 -20.44 -15.66
N GLY A 832 22.57 -20.35 -14.33
CA GLY A 832 23.53 -19.76 -13.42
C GLY A 832 24.33 -20.81 -12.65
N THR A 833 24.48 -20.69 -11.33
CA THR A 833 25.43 -21.54 -10.56
C THR A 833 24.79 -22.44 -9.50
N GLY A 834 23.47 -22.36 -9.33
CA GLY A 834 22.76 -23.17 -8.34
C GLY A 834 22.42 -24.58 -8.83
N ASN A 835 21.62 -25.28 -8.03
CA ASN A 835 21.12 -26.62 -8.35
C ASN A 835 19.94 -26.57 -9.34
N ALA A 836 19.64 -27.70 -9.98
CA ALA A 836 18.41 -27.93 -10.73
C ALA A 836 17.73 -29.22 -10.23
N THR A 837 16.48 -29.14 -9.79
CA THR A 837 15.73 -30.28 -9.26
C THR A 837 14.35 -30.37 -9.91
N GLY A 838 14.15 -31.37 -10.76
CA GLY A 838 12.84 -31.69 -11.33
C GLY A 838 11.96 -32.37 -10.29
N SER A 839 10.65 -32.11 -10.31
CA SER A 839 9.73 -32.74 -9.35
C SER A 839 9.43 -34.19 -9.75
N ALA A 840 9.16 -35.05 -8.77
CA ALA A 840 8.60 -36.37 -9.07
C ALA A 840 7.21 -36.25 -9.74
N GLY A 841 6.84 -37.24 -10.55
CA GLY A 841 5.48 -37.41 -11.07
C GLY A 841 4.53 -37.92 -9.99
N ALA A 842 3.25 -37.56 -10.09
CA ALA A 842 2.25 -38.01 -9.14
C ALA A 842 1.91 -39.47 -9.37
N ASN A 843 1.55 -40.18 -8.30
CA ASN A 843 1.03 -41.54 -8.44
C ASN A 843 -0.33 -41.51 -9.16
N GLY A 844 -0.59 -42.55 -9.95
CA GLY A 844 -1.92 -42.84 -10.45
C GLY A 844 -2.84 -43.25 -9.31
N VAL A 845 -4.11 -42.89 -9.43
CA VAL A 845 -5.11 -43.19 -8.40
C VAL A 845 -5.61 -44.62 -8.57
N ASP A 846 -5.86 -45.31 -7.46
CA ASP A 846 -6.50 -46.62 -7.47
C ASP A 846 -7.90 -46.51 -8.09
N GLY A 847 -8.23 -47.41 -8.99
CA GLY A 847 -9.53 -47.46 -9.67
C GLY A 847 -10.35 -48.68 -9.27
N GLY A 848 -11.66 -48.63 -9.48
CA GLY A 848 -12.52 -49.79 -9.31
C GLY A 848 -12.09 -50.94 -10.23
N ASN A 849 -12.11 -50.73 -11.55
CA ASN A 849 -11.70 -51.71 -12.55
C ASN A 849 -10.26 -51.50 -13.03
N ILE A 850 -9.90 -50.27 -13.44
CA ILE A 850 -8.59 -49.96 -14.01
C ILE A 850 -7.88 -48.93 -13.13
N GLY A 851 -6.65 -49.23 -12.68
CA GLY A 851 -5.83 -48.26 -11.96
C GLY A 851 -5.29 -47.15 -12.87
N GLY A 852 -5.18 -45.93 -12.34
CA GLY A 852 -4.61 -44.79 -13.06
C GLY A 852 -3.12 -44.96 -13.31
N SER A 853 -2.61 -44.42 -14.42
CA SER A 853 -1.16 -44.43 -14.68
C SER A 853 -0.43 -43.39 -13.83
N GLY A 854 0.80 -43.68 -13.41
CA GLY A 854 1.67 -42.73 -12.75
C GLY A 854 2.21 -41.67 -13.71
N GLY A 855 2.43 -40.46 -13.19
CA GLY A 855 2.95 -39.33 -13.95
C GLY A 855 4.45 -39.43 -14.21
N VAL A 856 4.93 -38.76 -15.25
CA VAL A 856 6.37 -38.73 -15.59
C VAL A 856 7.14 -37.87 -14.58
N GLY A 857 8.40 -38.22 -14.30
CA GLY A 857 9.29 -37.38 -13.51
C GLY A 857 9.77 -36.15 -14.28
N GLY A 858 9.89 -35.01 -13.60
CA GLY A 858 10.32 -33.74 -14.18
C GLY A 858 11.79 -33.74 -14.61
N VAL A 859 12.07 -33.01 -15.69
CA VAL A 859 13.43 -32.82 -16.22
C VAL A 859 14.24 -31.89 -15.32
N ALA A 860 15.54 -32.13 -15.19
CA ALA A 860 16.48 -31.23 -14.53
C ALA A 860 17.69 -30.95 -15.42
N ALA A 861 18.02 -29.67 -15.62
CA ALA A 861 19.11 -29.26 -16.49
C ALA A 861 19.96 -28.12 -15.91
N ILE A 862 21.29 -28.24 -16.00
CA ILE A 862 22.25 -27.15 -15.80
C ILE A 862 22.98 -26.86 -17.12
N HIS A 863 22.95 -25.60 -17.56
CA HIS A 863 23.55 -25.17 -18.82
C HIS A 863 24.86 -24.35 -18.66
N ASN A 864 25.33 -24.16 -17.43
CA ASN A 864 26.52 -23.36 -17.13
C ASN A 864 27.73 -24.22 -16.78
N THR A 865 28.78 -24.13 -17.59
CA THR A 865 30.05 -24.85 -17.40
C THR A 865 30.80 -24.47 -16.12
N ALA A 866 30.54 -23.28 -15.56
CA ALA A 866 31.11 -22.85 -14.29
C ALA A 866 30.34 -23.38 -13.07
N SER A 867 29.11 -23.87 -13.24
CA SER A 867 28.26 -24.29 -12.12
C SER A 867 28.84 -25.50 -11.39
N THR A 868 28.73 -25.49 -10.06
CA THR A 868 29.02 -26.65 -9.20
C THR A 868 27.73 -27.28 -8.64
N GLY A 869 26.59 -26.79 -9.11
CA GLY A 869 25.27 -27.26 -8.68
C GLY A 869 25.01 -28.72 -9.03
N THR A 870 24.13 -29.32 -8.25
CA THR A 870 23.63 -30.68 -8.43
C THR A 870 22.42 -30.68 -9.35
N VAL A 871 22.34 -31.67 -10.23
CA VAL A 871 21.18 -31.93 -11.08
C VAL A 871 20.46 -33.18 -10.57
N THR A 872 19.18 -33.07 -10.24
CA THR A 872 18.35 -34.18 -9.76
C THR A 872 17.03 -34.19 -10.50
N ALA A 873 16.86 -35.10 -11.44
CA ALA A 873 15.59 -35.25 -12.15
C ALA A 873 14.56 -35.99 -11.28
N GLY A 874 13.28 -35.73 -11.53
CA GLY A 874 12.19 -36.31 -10.75
C GLY A 874 11.99 -37.79 -11.02
N MET A 875 11.55 -38.55 -10.02
CA MET A 875 11.13 -39.95 -10.22
C MET A 875 9.77 -40.03 -10.92
N GLY A 876 9.52 -41.11 -11.65
CA GLY A 876 8.20 -41.42 -12.16
C GLY A 876 7.24 -41.84 -11.04
N GLY A 877 5.97 -41.46 -11.16
CA GLY A 877 4.93 -41.85 -10.20
C GLY A 877 4.56 -43.33 -10.35
N ASN A 878 4.11 -43.95 -9.27
CA ASN A 878 3.60 -45.32 -9.32
C ASN A 878 2.23 -45.37 -10.00
N GLY A 879 1.92 -46.47 -10.69
CA GLY A 879 0.58 -46.74 -11.17
C GLY A 879 -0.35 -47.18 -10.05
N GLY A 880 -1.62 -46.81 -10.13
CA GLY A 880 -2.67 -47.19 -9.19
C GLY A 880 -3.11 -48.64 -9.37
N ASN A 881 -3.70 -49.23 -8.33
CA ASN A 881 -4.27 -50.57 -8.36
C ASN A 881 -5.64 -50.58 -9.06
N GLY A 882 -6.04 -51.73 -9.61
CA GLY A 882 -7.37 -51.93 -10.17
C GLY A 882 -7.84 -53.38 -10.07
N SER A 883 -9.14 -53.62 -9.90
CA SER A 883 -9.67 -54.98 -9.78
C SER A 883 -9.57 -55.80 -11.07
N ILE A 884 -9.45 -55.15 -12.23
CA ILE A 884 -9.22 -55.79 -13.53
C ILE A 884 -7.76 -55.57 -13.96
N GLN A 885 -7.33 -54.32 -14.07
CA GLN A 885 -6.00 -53.97 -14.59
C GLN A 885 -5.31 -52.93 -13.70
N GLY A 886 -4.05 -53.16 -13.38
CA GLY A 886 -3.21 -52.17 -12.71
C GLY A 886 -2.74 -51.07 -13.66
N GLY A 887 -2.59 -49.84 -13.14
CA GLY A 887 -2.07 -48.71 -13.91
C GLY A 887 -0.56 -48.81 -14.15
N ASN A 888 -0.08 -48.26 -15.25
CA ASN A 888 1.36 -48.25 -15.54
C ASN A 888 2.11 -47.26 -14.64
N GLY A 889 3.34 -47.58 -14.26
CA GLY A 889 4.26 -46.63 -13.63
C GLY A 889 4.76 -45.59 -14.63
N GLY A 890 5.00 -44.37 -14.13
CA GLY A 890 5.52 -43.26 -14.92
C GLY A 890 7.02 -43.40 -15.21
N THR A 891 7.49 -42.81 -16.29
CA THR A 891 8.93 -42.78 -16.60
C THR A 891 9.66 -41.81 -15.68
N GLY A 892 10.90 -42.12 -15.31
CA GLY A 892 11.78 -41.20 -14.60
C GLY A 892 12.22 -40.01 -15.46
N GLY A 893 12.53 -38.89 -14.81
CA GLY A 893 12.92 -37.65 -15.46
C GLY A 893 14.33 -37.67 -16.05
N PHE A 894 14.51 -36.89 -17.12
CA PHE A 894 15.80 -36.71 -17.78
C PHE A 894 16.70 -35.72 -17.02
N ALA A 895 18.00 -36.02 -16.96
CA ALA A 895 18.99 -35.16 -16.31
C ALA A 895 20.07 -34.70 -17.31
N PHE A 896 20.38 -33.40 -17.33
CA PHE A 896 21.44 -32.81 -18.17
C PHE A 896 22.35 -31.87 -17.37
N THR A 897 23.66 -31.92 -17.61
CA THR A 897 24.58 -30.91 -17.06
C THR A 897 25.74 -30.59 -17.99
N ASP A 898 25.99 -29.29 -18.20
CA ASP A 898 27.28 -28.76 -18.66
C ASP A 898 28.20 -28.39 -17.49
N GLY A 899 27.70 -28.40 -16.25
CA GLY A 899 28.43 -28.02 -15.04
C GLY A 899 29.39 -29.09 -14.50
N LYS A 900 29.90 -28.86 -13.29
CA LYS A 900 30.91 -29.70 -12.61
C LYS A 900 30.35 -30.59 -11.50
N GLY A 901 29.12 -30.33 -11.07
CA GLY A 901 28.50 -30.98 -9.91
C GLY A 901 27.95 -32.39 -10.21
N PRO A 902 27.39 -33.04 -9.18
CA PRO A 902 26.75 -34.35 -9.31
C PRO A 902 25.49 -34.29 -10.17
N ILE A 903 25.13 -35.43 -10.75
CA ILE A 903 23.94 -35.57 -11.59
C ILE A 903 23.23 -36.90 -11.35
N THR A 904 21.91 -36.88 -11.28
CA THR A 904 21.07 -38.05 -11.04
C THR A 904 19.79 -37.96 -11.87
N ALA A 905 19.54 -38.98 -12.69
CA ALA A 905 18.29 -39.13 -13.41
C ALA A 905 17.22 -39.81 -12.53
N GLY A 906 15.95 -39.63 -12.87
CA GLY A 906 14.84 -40.16 -12.09
C GLY A 906 14.65 -41.66 -12.26
N ALA A 907 14.33 -42.38 -11.19
CA ALA A 907 13.88 -43.77 -11.29
C ALA A 907 12.49 -43.87 -11.95
N GLY A 908 12.23 -44.98 -12.63
CA GLY A 908 10.89 -45.30 -13.13
C GLY A 908 9.94 -45.69 -12.00
N GLY A 909 8.66 -45.32 -12.11
CA GLY A 909 7.63 -45.68 -11.16
C GLY A 909 7.19 -47.14 -11.29
N ASN A 910 6.70 -47.74 -10.21
CA ASN A 910 6.21 -49.12 -10.22
C ASN A 910 4.83 -49.21 -10.87
N GLY A 911 4.53 -50.31 -11.55
CA GLY A 911 3.20 -50.64 -12.01
C GLY A 911 2.27 -51.04 -10.86
N GLY A 912 1.00 -50.67 -10.96
CA GLY A 912 -0.02 -51.02 -9.97
C GLY A 912 -0.46 -52.47 -10.07
N THR A 913 -1.06 -53.00 -9.02
CA THR A 913 -1.59 -54.37 -9.02
C THR A 913 -2.91 -54.46 -9.82
N GLY A 914 -3.09 -55.56 -10.55
CA GLY A 914 -4.33 -55.90 -11.26
C GLY A 914 -4.96 -57.15 -10.66
N GLY A 915 -6.28 -57.25 -10.61
CA GLY A 915 -6.95 -58.49 -10.18
C GLY A 915 -7.08 -59.50 -11.31
N THR A 916 -8.09 -59.34 -12.17
CA THR A 916 -8.53 -60.37 -13.12
C THR A 916 -7.88 -60.35 -14.51
N PHE A 917 -7.05 -59.35 -14.85
CA PHE A 917 -6.42 -59.24 -16.17
C PHE A 917 -4.89 -59.17 -16.15
N ARG A 918 -4.30 -57.98 -15.93
CA ARG A 918 -2.84 -57.82 -15.88
C ARG A 918 -2.45 -56.75 -14.85
N GLY A 919 -1.36 -56.96 -14.15
CA GLY A 919 -0.69 -55.88 -13.42
C GLY A 919 -0.20 -54.78 -14.37
N GLY A 920 0.00 -53.57 -13.83
CA GLY A 920 0.53 -52.45 -14.59
C GLY A 920 2.00 -52.66 -14.96
N ASN A 921 2.44 -52.09 -16.09
CA ASN A 921 3.86 -52.12 -16.43
C ASN A 921 4.65 -51.13 -15.56
N GLY A 922 5.88 -51.46 -15.20
CA GLY A 922 6.83 -50.53 -14.60
C GLY A 922 7.27 -49.46 -15.60
N GLY A 923 7.53 -48.25 -15.11
CA GLY A 923 8.03 -47.14 -15.93
C GLY A 923 9.53 -47.25 -16.17
N ASN A 924 10.02 -46.70 -17.28
CA ASN A 924 11.46 -46.69 -17.57
C ASN A 924 12.22 -45.73 -16.65
N GLY A 925 13.46 -46.06 -16.32
CA GLY A 925 14.40 -45.14 -15.69
C GLY A 925 14.75 -43.98 -16.62
N GLY A 926 14.93 -42.79 -16.06
CA GLY A 926 15.31 -41.59 -16.78
C GLY A 926 16.73 -41.66 -17.32
N SER A 927 16.95 -41.04 -18.49
CA SER A 927 18.27 -40.91 -19.08
C SER A 927 19.03 -39.71 -18.53
N LEU A 928 20.34 -39.75 -18.69
CA LEU A 928 21.28 -38.78 -18.16
C LEU A 928 22.33 -38.43 -19.22
N VAL A 929 22.66 -37.14 -19.33
CA VAL A 929 23.74 -36.64 -20.18
C VAL A 929 24.65 -35.66 -19.43
N ILE A 930 25.95 -35.92 -19.48
CA ILE A 930 26.99 -34.93 -19.15
C ILE A 930 27.49 -34.36 -20.48
N GLY A 931 27.26 -33.07 -20.70
CA GLY A 931 27.54 -32.38 -21.95
C GLY A 931 29.04 -32.31 -22.28
N SER A 932 29.36 -32.13 -23.56
CA SER A 932 30.75 -32.10 -24.03
C SER A 932 31.56 -30.91 -23.51
N ALA A 933 30.89 -29.83 -23.11
CA ALA A 933 31.51 -28.65 -22.51
C ALA A 933 31.79 -28.81 -21.01
N SER A 934 31.34 -29.90 -20.40
CA SER A 934 31.47 -30.15 -18.96
C SER A 934 32.90 -30.52 -18.55
N THR A 935 33.19 -30.29 -17.27
CA THR A 935 34.41 -30.75 -16.57
C THR A 935 34.07 -31.51 -15.29
N SER A 936 32.88 -32.15 -15.25
CA SER A 936 32.44 -32.94 -14.09
C SER A 936 33.40 -34.09 -13.79
N THR A 937 33.54 -34.40 -12.50
CA THR A 937 34.36 -35.50 -11.97
C THR A 937 33.53 -36.59 -11.29
N PHE A 938 32.20 -36.48 -11.33
CA PHE A 938 31.29 -37.43 -10.71
C PHE A 938 30.93 -38.54 -11.70
N ALA A 939 31.25 -39.79 -11.34
CA ALA A 939 30.94 -40.96 -12.15
C ALA A 939 29.42 -41.24 -12.15
N PRO A 940 28.76 -41.18 -13.32
CA PRO A 940 27.32 -41.37 -13.37
C PRO A 940 26.88 -42.84 -13.46
N VAL A 941 25.72 -43.12 -12.87
CA VAL A 941 24.99 -44.39 -13.03
C VAL A 941 23.58 -44.08 -13.53
N GLY A 942 23.11 -44.83 -14.51
CA GLY A 942 21.77 -44.67 -15.07
C GLY A 942 20.69 -45.01 -14.06
N ALA A 943 19.51 -44.44 -14.22
CA ALA A 943 18.43 -44.65 -13.27
C ALA A 943 17.81 -46.05 -13.39
N THR A 944 17.24 -46.53 -12.30
CA THR A 944 16.58 -47.85 -12.27
C THR A 944 15.22 -47.79 -12.95
N GLY A 945 14.87 -48.84 -13.71
CA GLY A 945 13.51 -49.08 -14.17
C GLY A 945 12.58 -49.42 -13.00
N GLY A 946 11.30 -49.09 -13.16
CA GLY A 946 10.25 -49.43 -12.19
C GLY A 946 9.82 -50.89 -12.29
N ASN A 947 9.33 -51.42 -11.18
CA ASN A 947 8.87 -52.80 -11.12
C ASN A 947 7.52 -52.97 -11.83
N GLY A 948 7.28 -54.14 -12.44
CA GLY A 948 5.97 -54.53 -12.92
C GLY A 948 5.02 -54.87 -11.77
N GLY A 949 3.74 -54.57 -11.92
CA GLY A 949 2.71 -54.89 -10.94
C GLY A 949 2.28 -56.35 -11.01
N ASN A 950 1.86 -56.92 -9.89
CA ASN A 950 1.28 -58.27 -9.86
C ASN A 950 -0.14 -58.29 -10.44
N GLY A 951 -0.58 -59.40 -11.01
CA GLY A 951 -2.00 -59.59 -11.35
C GLY A 951 -2.30 -60.95 -11.96
N PHE A 952 -3.47 -61.17 -12.59
CA PHE A 952 -3.72 -62.44 -13.29
C PHE A 952 -2.56 -62.75 -14.22
N ASN A 953 -2.23 -61.83 -15.14
CA ASN A 953 -0.91 -61.77 -15.75
C ASN A 953 -0.04 -60.76 -14.99
N GLY A 954 1.23 -61.08 -14.78
CA GLY A 954 2.23 -60.13 -14.29
C GLY A 954 2.45 -58.97 -15.27
N GLY A 955 2.64 -57.77 -14.72
CA GLY A 955 3.05 -56.60 -15.49
C GLY A 955 4.53 -56.67 -15.89
N ASN A 956 4.87 -56.12 -17.05
CA ASN A 956 6.26 -56.04 -17.48
C ASN A 956 7.01 -55.00 -16.64
N ALA A 957 8.29 -55.21 -16.39
CA ALA A 957 9.12 -54.19 -15.77
C ALA A 957 9.57 -53.10 -16.75
N GLY A 958 9.95 -51.95 -16.20
CA GLY A 958 10.58 -50.86 -16.94
C GLY A 958 12.06 -51.13 -17.22
N GLY A 959 12.56 -50.57 -18.32
CA GLY A 959 13.99 -50.58 -18.63
C GLY A 959 14.78 -49.58 -17.80
N GLY A 960 16.08 -49.85 -17.61
CA GLY A 960 17.03 -48.92 -16.99
C GLY A 960 17.34 -47.71 -17.89
N GLY A 961 17.69 -46.59 -17.27
CA GLY A 961 18.00 -45.34 -17.94
C GLY A 961 19.36 -45.34 -18.64
N SER A 962 19.47 -44.65 -19.77
CA SER A 962 20.72 -44.51 -20.51
C SER A 962 21.62 -43.43 -19.93
N VAL A 963 22.94 -43.57 -20.10
CA VAL A 963 23.93 -42.58 -19.66
C VAL A 963 24.88 -42.23 -20.79
N GLU A 964 25.13 -40.93 -21.00
CA GLU A 964 26.12 -40.43 -21.94
C GLU A 964 27.07 -39.42 -21.26
N ILE A 965 28.39 -39.60 -21.45
CA ILE A 965 29.41 -38.59 -21.16
C ILE A 965 30.01 -38.09 -22.46
N GLY A 966 29.66 -36.87 -22.86
CA GLY A 966 30.17 -36.21 -24.07
C GLY A 966 31.59 -35.63 -23.96
N ILE A 967 32.23 -35.72 -22.79
CA ILE A 967 33.55 -35.13 -22.52
C ILE A 967 34.65 -36.05 -23.06
N ALA A 968 35.28 -35.66 -24.18
CA ALA A 968 36.35 -36.45 -24.82
C ALA A 968 37.60 -36.67 -23.94
N SER A 969 37.86 -35.77 -22.98
CA SER A 969 39.01 -35.89 -22.06
C SER A 969 38.68 -36.62 -20.75
N SER A 970 37.45 -37.08 -20.55
CA SER A 970 37.03 -37.70 -19.30
C SER A 970 37.73 -39.05 -19.07
N THR A 971 38.00 -39.37 -17.82
CA THR A 971 38.51 -40.67 -17.36
C THR A 971 37.45 -41.47 -16.59
N LEU A 972 36.21 -40.96 -16.52
CA LEU A 972 35.14 -41.54 -15.73
C LEU A 972 34.55 -42.77 -16.40
N ASN A 973 34.29 -43.80 -15.59
CA ASN A 973 33.51 -44.95 -16.02
C ASN A 973 32.03 -44.59 -16.05
N VAL A 974 31.31 -45.18 -17.00
CA VAL A 974 29.87 -44.96 -17.22
C VAL A 974 29.14 -46.28 -17.07
N VAL A 975 28.07 -46.30 -16.28
CA VAL A 975 27.24 -47.49 -16.08
C VAL A 975 25.79 -47.19 -16.45
N GLY A 976 25.21 -47.98 -17.36
CA GLY A 976 23.80 -47.90 -17.70
C GLY A 976 22.90 -48.29 -16.52
N GLY A 977 21.65 -47.85 -16.52
CA GLY A 977 20.72 -48.09 -15.41
C GLY A 977 20.27 -49.55 -15.30
N THR A 978 19.87 -49.99 -14.12
CA THR A 978 19.33 -51.34 -13.93
C THR A 978 17.88 -51.42 -14.41
N GLY A 979 17.47 -52.53 -15.02
CA GLY A 979 16.05 -52.81 -15.26
C GLY A 979 15.26 -52.97 -13.95
N GLY A 980 13.93 -52.88 -14.03
CA GLY A 980 13.04 -53.19 -12.90
C GLY A 980 12.66 -54.67 -12.82
N VAL A 981 12.16 -55.12 -11.67
CA VAL A 981 11.71 -56.51 -11.52
C VAL A 981 10.29 -56.68 -12.05
N ALA A 982 10.03 -57.72 -12.83
CA ALA A 982 8.71 -57.98 -13.38
C ALA A 982 7.69 -58.41 -12.32
N GLY A 983 6.40 -58.18 -12.62
CA GLY A 983 5.31 -58.62 -11.76
C GLY A 983 5.02 -60.11 -11.88
N ASN A 984 4.55 -60.72 -10.80
CA ASN A 984 4.18 -62.13 -10.77
C ASN A 984 2.71 -62.33 -11.18
N ALA A 985 2.42 -63.51 -11.74
CA ALA A 985 1.06 -64.00 -11.88
C ALA A 985 0.49 -64.37 -10.50
N THR A 986 -0.80 -64.08 -10.30
CA THR A 986 -1.53 -64.37 -9.06
C THR A 986 -2.59 -65.48 -9.25
N ASP A 987 -2.92 -65.81 -10.50
CA ASP A 987 -3.81 -66.91 -10.87
C ASP A 987 -3.02 -68.10 -11.42
N VAL A 988 -3.56 -69.30 -11.26
CA VAL A 988 -2.94 -70.53 -11.75
C VAL A 988 -2.75 -70.52 -13.27
N ASN A 989 -3.61 -69.86 -14.05
CA ASN A 989 -3.49 -69.79 -15.51
C ASN A 989 -2.77 -68.53 -16.02
N GLY A 990 -2.28 -67.70 -15.09
CA GLY A 990 -1.69 -66.41 -15.37
C GLY A 990 -0.24 -66.47 -15.86
N ASN A 991 0.13 -65.61 -16.80
CA ASN A 991 1.52 -65.52 -17.28
C ASN A 991 2.34 -64.55 -16.43
N GLY A 992 3.61 -64.86 -16.19
CA GLY A 992 4.56 -63.94 -15.56
C GLY A 992 4.91 -62.75 -16.47
N GLY A 993 5.25 -61.60 -15.88
CA GLY A 993 5.67 -60.41 -16.62
C GLY A 993 7.09 -60.53 -17.19
N GLY A 994 7.41 -59.77 -18.23
CA GLY A 994 8.79 -59.69 -18.77
C GLY A 994 9.72 -58.81 -17.91
N GLY A 995 10.94 -59.29 -17.69
CA GLY A 995 11.99 -58.60 -16.92
C GLY A 995 12.51 -57.32 -17.58
N GLY A 996 13.02 -56.39 -16.77
CA GLY A 996 13.47 -55.09 -17.24
C GLY A 996 14.81 -55.17 -17.94
N ALA A 997 14.92 -54.52 -19.10
CA ALA A 997 16.18 -54.37 -19.83
C ALA A 997 17.15 -53.43 -19.10
N GLY A 998 18.45 -53.70 -19.20
CA GLY A 998 19.50 -52.77 -18.75
C GLY A 998 19.61 -51.55 -19.66
N GLY A 999 19.98 -50.40 -19.09
CA GLY A 999 20.18 -49.14 -19.82
C GLY A 999 21.47 -49.11 -20.64
N THR A 1000 21.56 -48.22 -21.63
CA THR A 1000 22.75 -48.08 -22.47
C THR A 1000 23.79 -47.15 -21.82
N ALA A 1001 25.08 -47.47 -21.94
CA ALA A 1001 26.18 -46.60 -21.53
C ALA A 1001 26.98 -46.11 -22.74
N ILE A 1002 27.22 -44.80 -22.81
CA ILE A 1002 28.00 -44.16 -23.88
C ILE A 1002 29.07 -43.24 -23.27
N THR A 1003 30.31 -43.35 -23.75
CA THR A 1003 31.39 -42.42 -23.35
C THR A 1003 32.27 -42.05 -24.55
N TYR A 1004 32.70 -40.78 -24.58
CA TYR A 1004 33.67 -40.28 -25.56
C TYR A 1004 35.09 -40.17 -24.97
N GLY A 1005 35.25 -40.48 -23.68
CA GLY A 1005 36.50 -40.38 -22.94
C GLY A 1005 37.32 -41.67 -22.87
N SER A 1006 38.33 -41.65 -22.02
CA SER A 1006 39.23 -42.78 -21.75
C SER A 1006 38.69 -43.79 -20.73
N GLY A 1007 37.65 -43.44 -19.98
CA GLY A 1007 36.97 -44.37 -19.07
C GLY A 1007 36.14 -45.43 -19.79
N SER A 1008 35.75 -46.48 -19.09
CA SER A 1008 35.02 -47.62 -19.67
C SER A 1008 33.50 -47.42 -19.64
N ALA A 1009 32.81 -47.90 -20.68
CA ALA A 1009 31.35 -47.95 -20.74
C ALA A 1009 30.86 -49.35 -20.35
N THR A 1010 29.93 -49.45 -19.40
CA THR A 1010 29.32 -50.70 -18.97
C THR A 1010 27.80 -50.60 -19.11
N GLY A 1011 27.21 -51.47 -19.90
CA GLY A 1011 25.76 -51.54 -20.06
C GLY A 1011 25.08 -51.87 -18.74
N GLY A 1012 23.84 -51.42 -18.58
CA GLY A 1012 23.07 -51.62 -17.37
C GLY A 1012 22.68 -53.08 -17.12
N VAL A 1013 22.43 -53.39 -15.85
CA VAL A 1013 22.07 -54.75 -15.41
C VAL A 1013 20.60 -55.03 -15.73
N ALA A 1014 20.34 -56.13 -16.41
CA ALA A 1014 18.99 -56.61 -16.65
C ALA A 1014 18.42 -57.33 -15.43
N THR A 1015 17.13 -57.62 -15.43
CA THR A 1015 16.42 -58.14 -14.26
C THR A 1015 15.46 -59.27 -14.62
N ALA A 1016 15.07 -60.03 -13.61
CA ALA A 1016 14.31 -61.26 -13.79
C ALA A 1016 12.89 -61.01 -14.30
N GLY A 1017 12.41 -61.97 -15.08
CA GLY A 1017 10.99 -62.12 -15.39
C GLY A 1017 10.17 -62.49 -14.15
N GLY A 1018 8.86 -62.36 -14.25
CA GLY A 1018 7.93 -62.67 -13.18
C GLY A 1018 7.55 -64.15 -13.21
N ILE A 1019 7.23 -64.71 -12.05
CA ILE A 1019 6.83 -66.11 -11.94
C ILE A 1019 5.42 -66.28 -12.54
N GLY A 1020 5.27 -67.27 -13.42
CA GLY A 1020 3.98 -67.68 -13.98
C GLY A 1020 3.17 -68.54 -13.02
N GLY A 1021 1.86 -68.63 -13.25
CA GLY A 1021 0.98 -69.55 -12.54
C GLY A 1021 1.29 -71.01 -12.86
N ALA A 1022 0.72 -71.93 -12.09
CA ALA A 1022 0.93 -73.38 -12.23
C ALA A 1022 0.55 -73.96 -13.61
N ASN A 1023 -0.26 -73.25 -14.40
CA ASN A 1023 -0.67 -73.56 -15.78
C ASN A 1023 -0.32 -72.41 -16.75
N GLY A 1024 0.36 -71.36 -16.29
CA GLY A 1024 0.69 -70.18 -17.09
C GLY A 1024 2.13 -70.23 -17.62
N ALA A 1025 2.45 -69.31 -18.52
CA ALA A 1025 3.81 -69.14 -19.00
C ALA A 1025 4.68 -68.39 -17.97
N GLY A 1026 5.95 -68.78 -17.86
CA GLY A 1026 6.95 -68.02 -17.12
C GLY A 1026 7.26 -66.69 -17.81
N GLY A 1027 7.66 -65.69 -17.04
CA GLY A 1027 8.10 -64.41 -17.56
C GLY A 1027 9.46 -64.48 -18.24
N ASN A 1028 9.59 -63.79 -19.38
CA ASN A 1028 10.87 -63.67 -20.09
C ASN A 1028 11.90 -62.90 -19.26
N GLY A 1029 13.16 -63.30 -19.32
CA GLY A 1029 14.27 -62.58 -18.69
C GLY A 1029 14.58 -61.27 -19.39
N GLY A 1030 15.06 -60.27 -18.64
CA GLY A 1030 15.45 -58.97 -19.19
C GLY A 1030 16.72 -59.06 -20.05
N SER A 1031 16.79 -58.23 -21.10
CA SER A 1031 17.98 -58.11 -21.94
C SER A 1031 19.04 -57.21 -21.30
N GLY A 1032 20.31 -57.63 -21.35
CA GLY A 1032 21.44 -56.86 -20.86
C GLY A 1032 21.60 -55.52 -21.57
N GLY A 1033 22.09 -54.50 -20.85
CA GLY A 1033 22.31 -53.18 -21.40
C GLY A 1033 23.49 -53.12 -22.38
N ASN A 1034 23.39 -52.24 -23.38
CA ASN A 1034 24.43 -52.02 -24.38
C ASN A 1034 25.51 -51.06 -23.87
N ALA A 1035 26.72 -51.17 -24.40
CA ALA A 1035 27.83 -50.25 -24.12
C ALA A 1035 28.49 -49.76 -25.41
N GLU A 1036 28.75 -48.46 -25.49
CA GLU A 1036 29.50 -47.83 -26.57
C GLU A 1036 30.63 -46.93 -26.03
N ASN A 1037 31.86 -47.21 -26.45
CA ASN A 1037 33.02 -46.37 -26.18
C ASN A 1037 33.52 -45.74 -27.49
N ARG A 1038 33.37 -44.41 -27.58
CA ARG A 1038 33.85 -43.58 -28.70
C ARG A 1038 35.20 -42.93 -28.40
N GLY A 1039 35.77 -43.16 -27.23
CA GLY A 1039 37.08 -42.66 -26.81
C GLY A 1039 38.14 -43.76 -26.81
N THR A 1040 38.86 -43.95 -25.72
CA THR A 1040 39.99 -44.92 -25.66
C THR A 1040 39.81 -46.04 -24.63
N GLY A 1041 38.68 -46.06 -23.93
CA GLY A 1041 38.40 -47.08 -22.90
C GLY A 1041 37.71 -48.33 -23.44
N ASP A 1042 37.38 -49.25 -22.54
CA ASP A 1042 36.67 -50.48 -22.87
C ASP A 1042 35.14 -50.26 -23.01
N ALA A 1043 34.46 -51.20 -23.66
CA ALA A 1043 33.01 -51.32 -23.70
C ALA A 1043 32.58 -52.73 -23.23
N PHE A 1044 31.72 -52.78 -22.21
CA PHE A 1044 31.19 -54.01 -21.61
C PHE A 1044 29.67 -54.06 -21.74
N GLY A 1045 29.16 -54.91 -22.62
CA GLY A 1045 27.75 -55.26 -22.66
C GLY A 1045 27.38 -56.13 -21.45
N SER A 1046 26.22 -55.86 -20.85
CA SER A 1046 25.78 -56.62 -19.66
C SER A 1046 25.11 -57.94 -20.06
N ALA A 1047 25.12 -58.92 -19.16
CA ALA A 1047 24.46 -60.20 -19.41
C ALA A 1047 22.94 -60.06 -19.45
N GLY A 1048 22.29 -60.90 -20.27
CA GLY A 1048 20.86 -61.17 -20.18
C GLY A 1048 20.54 -62.00 -18.94
N VAL A 1049 19.29 -61.95 -18.49
CA VAL A 1049 18.81 -62.74 -17.34
C VAL A 1049 18.02 -63.95 -17.80
N ASP A 1050 18.08 -65.03 -17.04
CA ASP A 1050 17.33 -66.25 -17.31
C ASP A 1050 15.81 -65.99 -17.33
N GLY A 1051 15.11 -66.72 -18.20
CA GLY A 1051 13.67 -66.84 -18.18
C GLY A 1051 13.22 -67.57 -16.92
N THR A 1052 12.07 -67.17 -16.39
CA THR A 1052 11.52 -67.85 -15.21
C THR A 1052 10.74 -69.10 -15.60
N ALA A 1053 10.63 -70.03 -14.65
CA ALA A 1053 9.86 -71.24 -14.85
C ALA A 1053 8.35 -70.96 -14.97
N GLY A 1054 7.64 -71.78 -15.75
CA GLY A 1054 6.20 -71.67 -15.93
C GLY A 1054 5.52 -73.02 -16.16
N GLY A 1055 4.28 -73.15 -15.69
CA GLY A 1055 3.51 -74.39 -15.80
C GLY A 1055 3.18 -74.83 -17.22
N ALA A 1056 2.76 -73.89 -18.09
CA ALA A 1056 2.47 -74.19 -19.50
C ALA A 1056 3.73 -74.13 -20.36
N SER A 1057 4.54 -73.09 -20.18
CA SER A 1057 5.81 -72.91 -20.88
C SER A 1057 6.78 -72.12 -20.02
N GLY A 1058 8.07 -72.45 -20.08
CA GLY A 1058 9.10 -71.61 -19.49
C GLY A 1058 9.27 -70.29 -20.25
N GLY A 1059 9.67 -69.24 -19.54
CA GLY A 1059 9.97 -67.93 -20.15
C GLY A 1059 11.22 -67.97 -21.02
N ALA A 1060 11.29 -67.13 -22.05
CA ALA A 1060 12.50 -67.01 -22.86
C ALA A 1060 13.63 -66.33 -22.06
N GLY A 1061 14.87 -66.74 -22.30
CA GLY A 1061 16.06 -66.09 -21.78
C GLY A 1061 16.28 -64.71 -22.39
N GLY A 1062 16.79 -63.78 -21.59
CA GLY A 1062 17.11 -62.43 -22.03
C GLY A 1062 18.34 -62.39 -22.94
N ASN A 1063 18.33 -61.52 -23.94
CA ASN A 1063 19.50 -61.34 -24.80
C ASN A 1063 20.66 -60.68 -24.04
N GLY A 1064 21.90 -61.03 -24.41
CA GLY A 1064 23.09 -60.33 -23.95
C GLY A 1064 23.23 -58.94 -24.58
N GLY A 1065 23.76 -57.99 -23.81
CA GLY A 1065 23.99 -56.62 -24.25
C GLY A 1065 25.16 -56.52 -25.23
N SER A 1066 25.02 -55.70 -26.25
CA SER A 1066 26.06 -55.48 -27.25
C SER A 1066 27.14 -54.50 -26.76
N ALA A 1067 28.36 -54.65 -27.27
CA ALA A 1067 29.51 -53.81 -26.95
C ALA A 1067 30.16 -53.24 -28.21
N TYR A 1068 30.39 -51.93 -28.22
CA TYR A 1068 30.95 -51.21 -29.36
C TYR A 1068 32.13 -50.34 -28.93
N VAL A 1069 33.30 -50.55 -29.53
CA VAL A 1069 34.42 -49.60 -29.52
C VAL A 1069 34.55 -49.04 -30.93
N THR A 1070 34.26 -47.75 -31.11
CA THR A 1070 34.10 -47.15 -32.44
C THR A 1070 35.21 -46.19 -32.84
N ASN A 1071 36.12 -45.85 -31.93
CA ASN A 1071 37.32 -45.06 -32.23
C ASN A 1071 38.44 -45.95 -32.82
N PRO A 1072 38.86 -45.72 -34.07
CA PRO A 1072 39.92 -46.52 -34.70
C PRO A 1072 41.29 -46.44 -34.00
N ALA A 1073 41.51 -45.41 -33.18
CA ALA A 1073 42.74 -45.25 -32.40
C ALA A 1073 42.66 -45.87 -31.00
N SER A 1074 41.52 -46.44 -30.59
CA SER A 1074 41.32 -46.96 -29.24
C SER A 1074 42.11 -48.26 -29.00
N PRO A 1075 42.80 -48.41 -27.85
CA PRO A 1075 43.30 -49.68 -27.36
C PRO A 1075 42.26 -50.49 -26.57
N GLY A 1076 41.10 -49.90 -26.28
CA GLY A 1076 40.05 -50.53 -25.47
C GLY A 1076 39.40 -51.72 -26.17
N ASN A 1077 38.82 -52.61 -25.36
CA ASN A 1077 38.22 -53.86 -25.80
C ASN A 1077 36.69 -53.77 -25.80
N ALA A 1078 36.06 -54.48 -26.74
CA ALA A 1078 34.61 -54.67 -26.76
C ALA A 1078 34.28 -56.07 -26.26
N THR A 1079 33.60 -56.19 -25.12
CA THR A 1079 33.13 -57.48 -24.59
C THR A 1079 31.62 -57.43 -24.42
N ALA A 1080 30.89 -58.17 -25.24
CA ALA A 1080 29.44 -58.26 -25.15
C ALA A 1080 29.01 -59.24 -24.05
N GLY A 1081 27.77 -59.08 -23.58
CA GLY A 1081 27.22 -59.90 -22.52
C GLY A 1081 26.71 -61.25 -23.04
N ASP A 1082 26.80 -62.27 -22.19
CA ASP A 1082 26.18 -63.57 -22.44
C ASP A 1082 24.64 -63.45 -22.34
N ALA A 1083 23.93 -64.31 -23.06
CA ALA A 1083 22.48 -64.41 -22.94
C ALA A 1083 22.06 -65.24 -21.71
N GLY A 1084 20.84 -64.97 -21.25
CA GLY A 1084 20.16 -65.79 -20.25
C GLY A 1084 19.61 -67.09 -20.83
N ASN A 1085 19.52 -68.10 -19.99
CA ASN A 1085 18.90 -69.38 -20.31
C ASN A 1085 17.37 -69.25 -20.39
N GLY A 1086 16.72 -70.12 -21.17
CA GLY A 1086 15.29 -70.30 -21.13
C GLY A 1086 14.86 -70.95 -19.82
N GLY A 1087 13.70 -70.55 -19.30
CA GLY A 1087 13.13 -71.14 -18.10
C GLY A 1087 12.56 -72.53 -18.37
N ASP A 1088 12.44 -73.34 -17.32
CA ASP A 1088 11.82 -74.66 -17.39
C ASP A 1088 10.29 -74.56 -17.43
N GLY A 1089 9.62 -75.53 -18.04
CA GLY A 1089 8.16 -75.54 -18.01
C GLY A 1089 7.48 -76.69 -18.72
N GLY A 1090 6.18 -76.56 -19.00
CA GLY A 1090 5.43 -77.57 -19.78
C GLY A 1090 6.05 -77.78 -21.16
N THR A 1091 6.28 -76.70 -21.90
CA THR A 1091 7.30 -76.61 -22.96
C THR A 1091 8.49 -75.80 -22.44
N GLY A 1092 9.72 -76.21 -22.77
CA GLY A 1092 10.92 -75.46 -22.37
C GLY A 1092 11.00 -74.09 -23.04
N GLY A 1093 11.46 -73.07 -22.30
CA GLY A 1093 11.67 -71.71 -22.84
C GLY A 1093 12.89 -71.64 -23.77
N ALA A 1094 12.87 -70.77 -24.79
CA ALA A 1094 14.04 -70.57 -25.64
C ALA A 1094 15.16 -69.82 -24.91
N GLY A 1095 16.42 -70.18 -25.18
CA GLY A 1095 17.59 -69.43 -24.72
C GLY A 1095 17.75 -68.10 -25.45
N GLY A 1096 18.31 -67.11 -24.76
CA GLY A 1096 18.53 -65.77 -25.33
C GLY A 1096 19.67 -65.73 -26.34
N LEU A 1097 19.70 -64.68 -27.17
CA LEU A 1097 20.81 -64.43 -28.11
C LEU A 1097 22.00 -63.76 -27.41
N GLY A 1098 23.20 -64.24 -27.71
CA GLY A 1098 24.45 -63.61 -27.23
C GLY A 1098 24.65 -62.21 -27.83
N GLY A 1099 25.24 -61.30 -27.05
CA GLY A 1099 25.44 -59.91 -27.49
C GLY A 1099 26.48 -59.77 -28.60
N PHE A 1100 26.28 -58.77 -29.46
CA PHE A 1100 27.22 -58.45 -30.54
C PHE A 1100 28.41 -57.64 -30.03
N ALA A 1101 29.63 -57.96 -30.48
CA ALA A 1101 30.82 -57.17 -30.15
C ALA A 1101 31.48 -56.62 -31.41
N SER A 1102 31.72 -55.30 -31.44
CA SER A 1102 32.47 -54.65 -32.51
C SER A 1102 33.56 -53.74 -31.98
N ASN A 1103 34.76 -53.88 -32.54
CA ASN A 1103 35.91 -53.03 -32.24
C ASN A 1103 36.56 -52.54 -33.53
N THR A 1104 36.50 -51.23 -33.78
CA THR A 1104 37.20 -50.60 -34.92
C THR A 1104 38.64 -50.20 -34.60
N GLY A 1105 39.03 -50.28 -33.32
CA GLY A 1105 40.36 -49.97 -32.83
C GLY A 1105 41.33 -51.15 -32.84
N THR A 1106 42.29 -51.11 -31.91
CA THR A 1106 43.38 -52.10 -31.80
C THR A 1106 43.13 -53.18 -30.73
N GLY A 1107 42.14 -52.98 -29.86
CA GLY A 1107 41.71 -53.98 -28.87
C GLY A 1107 40.90 -55.13 -29.48
N PHE A 1108 40.57 -56.14 -28.67
CA PHE A 1108 39.80 -57.30 -29.13
C PHE A 1108 38.28 -57.02 -29.15
N ALA A 1109 37.54 -57.89 -29.85
CA ALA A 1109 36.08 -57.98 -29.79
C ALA A 1109 35.67 -59.38 -29.35
N LYS A 1110 34.97 -59.50 -28.22
CA LYS A 1110 34.46 -60.75 -27.68
C LYS A 1110 32.94 -60.70 -27.61
N ALA A 1111 32.29 -61.50 -28.43
CA ALA A 1111 30.85 -61.60 -28.45
C ALA A 1111 30.34 -62.52 -27.32
N GLY A 1112 29.07 -62.35 -26.96
CA GLY A 1112 28.44 -63.11 -25.90
C GLY A 1112 27.99 -64.49 -26.37
N ASN A 1113 27.97 -65.45 -25.46
CA ASN A 1113 27.42 -66.78 -25.71
C ASN A 1113 25.89 -66.75 -25.76
N GLY A 1114 25.30 -67.63 -26.56
CA GLY A 1114 23.87 -67.87 -26.57
C GLY A 1114 23.43 -68.65 -25.32
N GLY A 1115 22.24 -68.36 -24.82
CA GLY A 1115 21.68 -69.02 -23.64
C GLY A 1115 21.22 -70.44 -23.95
N ASN A 1116 21.23 -71.31 -22.94
CA ASN A 1116 20.66 -72.65 -23.09
C ASN A 1116 19.13 -72.59 -23.17
N GLY A 1117 18.50 -73.52 -23.88
CA GLY A 1117 17.05 -73.71 -23.80
C GLY A 1117 16.66 -74.38 -22.48
N GLY A 1118 15.46 -74.05 -21.98
CA GLY A 1118 14.93 -74.62 -20.74
C GLY A 1118 14.36 -76.02 -20.93
N ASP A 1119 14.27 -76.77 -19.84
CA ASP A 1119 13.79 -78.15 -19.84
C ASP A 1119 12.26 -78.22 -19.91
N SER A 1120 11.76 -79.23 -20.63
CA SER A 1120 10.35 -79.56 -20.72
C SER A 1120 9.95 -80.62 -19.70
N SER A 1121 8.81 -80.40 -19.03
CA SER A 1121 8.26 -81.28 -17.99
C SER A 1121 6.96 -81.98 -18.38
N ALA A 1122 6.32 -81.58 -19.48
CA ALA A 1122 5.06 -82.20 -19.94
C ALA A 1122 5.29 -83.33 -20.95
N ALA A 1123 4.33 -84.25 -21.09
CA ALA A 1123 4.44 -85.36 -22.03
C ALA A 1123 4.28 -84.89 -23.48
N PHE A 1124 5.10 -85.42 -24.38
CA PHE A 1124 5.12 -85.13 -25.82
C PHE A 1124 5.39 -83.66 -26.19
N THR A 1125 6.03 -82.90 -25.30
CA THR A 1125 6.42 -81.51 -25.54
C THR A 1125 7.93 -81.35 -25.63
N ASP A 1126 8.36 -80.53 -26.58
CA ASP A 1126 9.78 -80.33 -26.88
C ASP A 1126 10.46 -79.44 -25.84
N GLY A 1127 11.76 -79.66 -25.64
CA GLY A 1127 12.63 -78.76 -24.89
C GLY A 1127 12.84 -77.43 -25.64
N GLY A 1128 13.23 -76.39 -24.92
CA GLY A 1128 13.45 -75.08 -25.52
C GLY A 1128 14.65 -75.06 -26.46
N GLY A 1129 14.60 -74.28 -27.54
CA GLY A 1129 15.76 -74.09 -28.42
C GLY A 1129 16.87 -73.31 -27.71
N GLY A 1130 18.14 -73.68 -27.95
CA GLY A 1130 19.30 -72.89 -27.54
C GLY A 1130 19.40 -71.60 -28.35
N GLY A 1131 19.84 -70.52 -27.72
CA GLY A 1131 20.04 -69.24 -28.38
C GLY A 1131 21.34 -69.20 -29.18
N ASN A 1132 21.38 -68.38 -30.22
CA ASN A 1132 22.60 -68.22 -31.03
C ASN A 1132 23.66 -67.41 -30.28
N GLY A 1133 24.92 -67.74 -30.50
CA GLY A 1133 26.05 -66.92 -30.06
C GLY A 1133 26.12 -65.61 -30.85
N GLY A 1134 26.63 -64.55 -30.23
CA GLY A 1134 26.78 -63.26 -30.87
C GLY A 1134 27.90 -63.22 -31.89
N ASP A 1135 27.76 -62.36 -32.90
CA ASP A 1135 28.82 -62.10 -33.88
C ASP A 1135 29.91 -61.19 -33.29
N ALA A 1136 31.15 -61.37 -33.76
CA ALA A 1136 32.29 -60.56 -33.37
C ALA A 1136 32.96 -59.92 -34.60
N HIS A 1137 33.14 -58.60 -34.56
CA HIS A 1137 33.85 -57.83 -35.58
C HIS A 1137 35.05 -57.10 -34.94
N ALA A 1138 36.25 -57.32 -35.45
CA ALA A 1138 37.44 -56.58 -35.03
C ALA A 1138 38.30 -56.21 -36.25
N VAL A 1139 38.63 -54.93 -36.41
CA VAL A 1139 39.39 -54.45 -37.57
C VAL A 1139 40.87 -54.84 -37.48
N SER A 1140 41.48 -54.68 -36.31
CA SER A 1140 42.90 -54.99 -36.07
C SER A 1140 43.16 -55.95 -34.92
N GLY A 1141 42.23 -56.08 -33.96
CA GLY A 1141 42.36 -57.03 -32.84
C GLY A 1141 41.79 -58.42 -33.14
N THR A 1142 41.71 -59.27 -32.11
CA THR A 1142 41.14 -60.63 -32.25
C THR A 1142 39.63 -60.63 -32.09
N PRO A 1143 38.84 -61.01 -33.12
CA PRO A 1143 37.42 -61.27 -32.95
C PRO A 1143 37.20 -62.68 -32.38
N THR A 1144 36.38 -62.79 -31.34
CA THR A 1144 35.98 -64.05 -30.71
C THR A 1144 34.46 -64.16 -30.72
N PRO A 1145 33.86 -64.93 -31.66
CA PRO A 1145 32.42 -65.13 -31.72
C PRO A 1145 31.91 -65.91 -30.52
N GLY A 1146 30.64 -65.69 -30.16
CA GLY A 1146 29.99 -66.42 -29.10
C GLY A 1146 29.66 -67.85 -29.50
N THR A 1147 29.65 -68.77 -28.53
CA THR A 1147 29.15 -70.12 -28.76
C THR A 1147 27.63 -70.15 -28.72
N GLY A 1148 27.00 -70.97 -29.56
CA GLY A 1148 25.57 -71.26 -29.46
C GLY A 1148 25.23 -72.01 -28.17
N GLY A 1149 24.07 -71.72 -27.60
CA GLY A 1149 23.56 -72.41 -26.43
C GLY A 1149 23.08 -73.82 -26.74
N SER A 1150 23.10 -74.69 -25.75
CA SER A 1150 22.52 -76.03 -25.87
C SER A 1150 20.99 -75.98 -25.88
N GLY A 1151 20.35 -76.94 -26.56
CA GLY A 1151 18.90 -77.10 -26.47
C GLY A 1151 18.49 -77.78 -25.16
N GLY A 1152 17.31 -77.44 -24.66
CA GLY A 1152 16.77 -77.99 -23.41
C GLY A 1152 16.33 -79.45 -23.55
N GLY A 1153 16.25 -80.13 -22.40
CA GLY A 1153 15.80 -81.51 -22.29
C GLY A 1153 14.31 -81.68 -22.66
N PRO A 1154 13.94 -82.78 -23.35
CA PRO A 1154 12.54 -83.06 -23.66
C PRO A 1154 11.77 -83.55 -22.44
N GLY A 1155 10.47 -83.30 -22.46
CA GLY A 1155 9.55 -84.03 -21.60
C GLY A 1155 9.34 -85.47 -22.10
N PRO A 1156 8.67 -86.34 -21.33
CA PRO A 1156 8.48 -87.73 -21.69
C PRO A 1156 7.81 -87.89 -23.07
N GLY A 1157 8.54 -88.44 -24.05
CA GLY A 1157 8.06 -88.64 -25.42
C GLY A 1157 8.14 -87.42 -26.36
N GLY A 1158 8.73 -86.29 -25.92
CA GLY A 1158 9.04 -85.12 -26.76
C GLY A 1158 10.45 -85.13 -27.34
N ASN A 1159 10.80 -84.13 -28.15
CA ASN A 1159 12.15 -83.96 -28.73
C ASN A 1159 13.00 -82.94 -27.96
N PRO A 1160 14.32 -83.16 -27.83
CA PRO A 1160 15.21 -82.13 -27.30
C PRO A 1160 15.14 -80.86 -28.15
N GLY A 1161 15.36 -79.71 -27.52
CA GLY A 1161 15.45 -78.44 -28.25
C GLY A 1161 16.62 -78.42 -29.24
N SER A 1162 16.49 -77.65 -30.32
CA SER A 1162 17.59 -77.44 -31.25
C SER A 1162 18.72 -76.64 -30.59
N PRO A 1163 20.00 -77.01 -30.74
CA PRO A 1163 21.12 -76.14 -30.34
C PRO A 1163 21.13 -74.84 -31.12
N GLY A 1164 21.59 -73.75 -30.51
CA GLY A 1164 21.83 -72.49 -31.19
C GLY A 1164 23.07 -72.56 -32.09
N SER A 1165 23.12 -71.70 -33.10
CA SER A 1165 24.32 -71.58 -33.93
C SER A 1165 25.41 -70.78 -33.21
N ASN A 1166 26.68 -71.11 -33.48
CA ASN A 1166 27.79 -70.22 -33.12
C ASN A 1166 27.69 -68.90 -33.89
N GLY A 1167 28.18 -67.82 -33.29
CA GLY A 1167 28.33 -66.54 -33.98
C GLY A 1167 29.41 -66.59 -35.04
N ASN A 1168 29.38 -65.61 -35.93
CA ASN A 1168 30.35 -65.43 -37.00
C ASN A 1168 31.41 -64.39 -36.64
N ILE A 1169 32.56 -64.50 -37.31
CA ILE A 1169 33.49 -63.38 -37.44
C ILE A 1169 33.00 -62.56 -38.63
N VAL A 1170 32.69 -61.29 -38.39
CA VAL A 1170 32.17 -60.35 -39.40
C VAL A 1170 33.29 -59.47 -39.91
#